data_AF-A0A218U6Z5-F1
#
_entry.id   AF-A0A218U6Z5-F1
#
_cell.length_a   1.000
_cell.length_b   1.000
_cell.length_c   1.000
_cell.angle_alpha   90.00
_cell.angle_beta   90.00
_cell.angle_gamma   90.00
#
_symmetry.space_group_name_H-M   'P 1'
#
loop_
_entity.id
_entity.type
_entity.pdbx_description
1 polymer ?
#
loop_
_entity_poly.entity_id
_entity_poly.type
_entity_poly.pdbx_seq_one_letter_code
_entity_poly.pdbx_strand_id
1 'polypeptide(L)'
;MSLPSVYGDKLAEKLTLLNERGRGVLVRVYNLKKQQLGPVHRDRGDIVRVLAPFYQTFLDVLEFRDHVYELLNTIDASQCFFDIAVSSALLSLRAPFARRCRDAELWRQEQLLSLLGPTGDLLSPATSDSAYTSVAKAPLPLVSHGDVARAMGLVVFHTRLLDQPEELLEETSDLSQLCFHARSLERMFSAALDEPSMLRFAIAFPLLCAHFSRCPHPMCPEEYPQLEAAALGLCHKFLEELARVGSACVLDACAEQHNLSQQLLPKHCAATISRARVKKTPKQPPRKRDPQRDKPGTESQRRDRTLTTNMDKLHLTLSELALSFNHVPNFTVFGHTVTPAEYLSSHLETRLTRAIVAMAGYSQATQEVARPSEVLAGLVAYMGQVQRLGQLVALDTGRLLRAVLLQQSQPRDAGGQPTLAAIYTDWYLEALLRQASTGAVLLSPALQAFTTVPREEQPPFSAAEFSDVSELRALAELIGPYGMRFLSENLMWHVGSQVTELKKLVAENMDTLVQLRCCRAEQRPALLPRLSSAENVLKRMTIIGEILSFRAMAQQGLREVFSQHCPFLTGPIECLAELVTPDTDIQVTLSIFELASAAGVPCEVDPALVAALASGRTEGSSPEEEYKVSCLLLVFVAVSLPLLAADPASLYSPELDGEGCVTVTVTVTVT
;
A
#
# COMPACT_ATOMS: atom_id res chain seq x y z
N MET A 1 -9.73 25.16 32.75
CA MET A 1 -10.19 25.38 34.14
C MET A 1 -9.01 25.94 34.91
N SER A 2 -9.14 27.14 35.47
CA SER A 2 -8.11 27.77 36.30
C SER A 2 -7.96 27.00 37.62
N LEU A 3 -6.76 26.50 37.91
CA LEU A 3 -6.43 25.91 39.22
C LEU A 3 -6.54 26.97 40.34
N PRO A 4 -6.78 26.59 41.60
CA PRO A 4 -6.94 27.53 42.73
C PRO A 4 -5.63 28.30 42.98
N SER A 5 -5.70 29.62 43.26
CA SER A 5 -4.53 30.51 43.42
C SER A 5 -3.49 30.00 44.42
N VAL A 6 -3.92 29.21 45.41
CA VAL A 6 -3.08 28.63 46.46
C VAL A 6 -1.94 27.75 45.90
N TYR A 7 -2.11 27.08 44.76
CA TYR A 7 -1.05 26.26 44.15
C TYR A 7 -0.05 27.11 43.35
N GLY A 8 -0.52 28.16 42.67
CA GLY A 8 0.33 29.12 41.97
C GLY A 8 1.20 29.93 42.94
N ASP A 9 0.61 30.36 44.06
CA ASP A 9 1.32 31.10 45.10
C ASP A 9 2.41 30.25 45.77
N LYS A 10 2.14 28.97 46.07
CA LYS A 10 3.13 28.02 46.60
C LYS A 10 4.26 27.73 45.61
N LEU A 11 3.94 27.64 44.31
CA LEU A 11 4.94 27.44 43.27
C LEU A 11 5.84 28.69 43.12
N ALA A 12 5.24 29.87 43.13
CA ALA A 12 5.96 31.15 43.11
C ALA A 12 6.85 31.31 44.36
N GLU A 13 6.36 30.95 45.55
CA GLU A 13 7.14 30.94 46.79
C GLU A 13 8.37 30.01 46.67
N LYS A 14 8.18 28.78 46.19
CA LYS A 14 9.29 27.84 45.94
C LYS A 14 10.32 28.39 44.95
N LEU A 15 9.88 29.00 43.85
CA LEU A 15 10.77 29.62 42.84
C LEU A 15 11.55 30.82 43.40
N THR A 16 10.94 31.60 44.28
CA THR A 16 11.57 32.76 44.92
C THR A 16 12.63 32.32 45.92
N LEU A 17 12.33 31.28 46.70
CA LEU A 17 13.26 30.65 47.65
C LEU A 17 14.47 30.02 46.94
N LEU A 18 14.25 29.46 45.74
CA LEU A 18 15.31 28.96 44.87
C LEU A 18 16.25 30.09 44.38
N ASN A 19 15.71 31.28 44.08
CA ASN A 19 16.50 32.44 43.68
C ASN A 19 17.36 32.98 44.84
N GLU A 20 16.78 33.08 46.05
CA GLU A 20 17.51 33.51 47.24
C GLU A 20 18.66 32.54 47.60
N ARG A 21 18.39 31.22 47.54
CA ARG A 21 19.43 30.19 47.72
C ARG A 21 20.51 30.26 46.64
N GLY A 22 20.14 30.43 45.37
CA GLY A 22 21.08 30.60 44.25
C GLY A 22 21.98 31.83 44.41
N ARG A 23 21.45 32.96 44.90
CA ARG A 23 22.25 34.14 45.26
C ARG A 23 23.19 33.87 46.44
N GLY A 24 22.73 33.15 47.46
CA GLY A 24 23.56 32.75 48.61
C GLY A 24 24.76 31.91 48.21
N VAL A 25 24.59 30.96 47.28
CA VAL A 25 25.67 30.16 46.71
C VAL A 25 26.65 31.05 45.94
N LEU A 26 26.17 31.94 45.07
CA LEU A 26 27.01 32.86 44.30
C LEU A 26 27.81 33.85 45.17
N VAL A 27 27.23 34.33 46.28
CA VAL A 27 27.91 35.24 47.24
C VAL A 27 28.98 34.50 48.06
N ARG A 28 28.76 33.22 48.40
CA ARG A 28 29.77 32.38 49.08
C ARG A 28 30.93 32.01 48.15
N VAL A 29 30.64 31.79 46.87
CA VAL A 29 31.66 31.60 45.81
C VAL A 29 32.49 32.88 45.60
N TYR A 30 31.88 34.06 45.71
CA TYR A 30 32.52 35.36 45.47
C TYR A 30 33.51 35.82 46.56
N ASN A 31 33.41 35.34 47.81
CA ASN A 31 34.14 35.90 48.97
C ASN A 31 35.37 35.10 49.46
N LEU A 32 36.04 34.34 48.59
CA LEU A 32 37.26 33.60 48.96
C LEU A 32 38.52 34.51 48.94
N LYS A 33 38.91 35.07 50.10
CA LYS A 33 40.27 35.62 50.34
C LYS A 33 40.87 35.22 51.70
N LYS A 34 42.22 35.19 51.71
CA LYS A 34 43.20 34.37 52.48
C LYS A 34 43.88 35.12 53.67
N GLN A 35 44.30 34.43 54.75
CA GLN A 35 45.51 34.71 55.62
C GLN A 35 45.70 33.61 56.73
N GLN A 36 46.67 32.67 56.61
CA GLN A 36 48.02 32.51 57.28
C GLN A 36 48.01 31.99 58.74
N LEU A 37 48.86 31.07 59.28
CA LEU A 37 50.06 30.29 58.88
C LEU A 37 50.40 29.18 59.93
N GLY A 38 50.73 27.93 59.50
CA GLY A 38 51.65 26.92 60.11
C GLY A 38 51.27 26.13 61.40
N PRO A 39 51.80 24.90 61.66
CA PRO A 39 52.40 23.85 60.83
C PRO A 39 51.88 22.40 61.12
N VAL A 40 51.50 21.73 60.03
CA VAL A 40 51.32 20.30 59.72
C VAL A 40 51.84 19.27 60.74
N HIS A 41 50.90 18.72 61.51
CA HIS A 41 50.95 17.38 62.14
C HIS A 41 49.59 16.99 62.78
N ARG A 42 48.53 17.80 62.55
CA ARG A 42 47.19 17.75 63.19
C ARG A 42 46.05 17.48 62.17
N ASP A 43 46.40 17.09 60.95
CA ASP A 43 45.71 17.50 59.71
C ASP A 43 44.53 16.60 59.27
N ARG A 44 43.84 15.90 60.20
CA ARG A 44 42.53 15.27 59.91
C ARG A 44 41.43 16.32 59.76
N GLY A 45 41.50 17.38 60.56
CA GLY A 45 40.58 18.52 60.46
C GLY A 45 40.81 19.35 59.20
N ASP A 46 42.03 19.35 58.66
CA ASP A 46 42.39 20.15 57.49
C ASP A 46 41.91 19.56 56.17
N ILE A 47 41.87 18.23 56.02
CA ILE A 47 41.22 17.59 54.86
C ILE A 47 39.73 17.94 54.83
N VAL A 48 39.05 17.82 55.98
CA VAL A 48 37.62 18.16 56.11
C VAL A 48 37.40 19.66 55.90
N ARG A 49 38.27 20.54 56.43
CA ARG A 49 38.11 21.99 56.29
C ARG A 49 38.42 22.52 54.89
N VAL A 50 39.34 21.88 54.14
CA VAL A 50 39.68 22.24 52.75
C VAL A 50 38.61 21.75 51.78
N LEU A 51 38.09 20.54 51.95
CA LEU A 51 37.05 19.96 51.09
C LEU A 51 35.63 20.32 51.52
N ALA A 52 35.37 20.71 52.78
CA ALA A 52 34.02 21.04 53.26
C ALA A 52 33.35 22.15 52.44
N PRO A 53 34.01 23.25 52.03
CA PRO A 53 33.38 24.24 51.17
C PRO A 53 33.03 23.67 49.80
N PHE A 54 33.88 22.82 49.21
CA PHE A 54 33.59 22.15 47.93
C PHE A 54 32.49 21.11 48.06
N TYR A 55 32.48 20.35 49.14
CA TYR A 55 31.48 19.34 49.48
C TYR A 55 30.13 19.98 49.83
N GLN A 56 30.12 21.10 50.55
CA GLN A 56 28.93 21.89 50.86
C GLN A 56 28.43 22.63 49.62
N THR A 57 29.31 23.13 48.75
CA THR A 57 28.89 23.71 47.46
C THR A 57 28.38 22.63 46.51
N PHE A 58 28.97 21.44 46.52
CA PHE A 58 28.51 20.28 45.74
C PHE A 58 27.18 19.74 46.29
N LEU A 59 27.00 19.66 47.61
CA LEU A 59 25.73 19.36 48.26
C LEU A 59 24.68 20.43 47.96
N ASP A 60 25.01 21.72 48.03
CA ASP A 60 24.11 22.82 47.68
C ASP A 60 23.69 22.75 46.20
N VAL A 61 24.59 22.32 45.30
CA VAL A 61 24.32 22.11 43.87
C VAL A 61 23.47 20.86 43.63
N LEU A 62 23.74 19.76 44.35
CA LEU A 62 22.93 18.55 44.30
C LEU A 62 21.53 18.80 44.86
N GLU A 63 21.42 19.46 46.01
CA GLU A 63 20.14 19.89 46.58
C GLU A 63 19.42 20.83 45.61
N PHE A 64 20.10 21.85 45.05
CA PHE A 64 19.48 22.74 44.07
C PHE A 64 18.96 21.98 42.85
N ARG A 65 19.73 21.00 42.35
CA ARG A 65 19.33 20.14 41.22
C ARG A 65 18.13 19.26 41.59
N ASP A 66 18.13 18.65 42.76
CA ASP A 66 17.04 17.80 43.22
C ASP A 66 15.76 18.62 43.44
N HIS A 67 15.88 19.86 43.94
CA HIS A 67 14.76 20.80 44.04
C HIS A 67 14.27 21.27 42.65
N VAL A 68 15.16 21.39 41.66
CA VAL A 68 14.79 21.70 40.27
C VAL A 68 14.10 20.49 39.60
N TYR A 69 14.54 19.27 39.85
CA TYR A 69 13.88 18.07 39.35
C TYR A 69 12.51 17.84 40.01
N GLU A 70 12.39 18.06 41.32
CA GLU A 70 11.11 18.04 42.02
C GLU A 70 10.16 19.11 41.47
N LEU A 71 10.69 20.30 41.16
CA LEU A 71 9.96 21.39 40.52
C LEU A 71 9.50 21.02 39.10
N LEU A 72 10.37 20.47 38.26
CA LEU A 72 10.02 20.04 36.90
C LEU A 72 8.96 18.92 36.90
N ASN A 73 9.11 17.95 37.80
CA ASN A 73 8.10 16.90 38.01
C ASN A 73 6.77 17.48 38.52
N THR A 74 6.81 18.50 39.37
CA THR A 74 5.60 19.17 39.84
C THR A 74 4.94 19.97 38.72
N ILE A 75 5.71 20.66 37.88
CA ILE A 75 5.21 21.40 36.71
C ILE A 75 4.57 20.45 35.69
N ASP A 76 5.22 19.33 35.40
CA ASP A 76 4.72 18.29 34.50
C ASP A 76 3.43 17.64 35.06
N ALA A 77 3.42 17.28 36.34
CA ALA A 77 2.26 16.70 37.01
C ALA A 77 1.06 17.67 37.14
N SER A 78 1.28 18.98 37.05
CA SER A 78 0.25 20.00 37.27
C SER A 78 -0.29 20.66 35.98
N GLN A 79 0.25 20.32 34.80
CA GLN A 79 -0.18 20.84 33.49
C GLN A 79 -0.40 22.38 33.51
N CYS A 80 0.56 23.11 34.08
CA CYS A 80 0.40 24.53 34.43
C CYS A 80 0.25 25.47 33.22
N PHE A 81 -0.75 26.36 33.27
CA PHE A 81 -0.81 27.59 32.46
C PHE A 81 -0.15 28.74 33.26
N PHE A 82 0.88 29.38 32.70
CA PHE A 82 1.66 30.41 33.38
C PHE A 82 0.87 31.73 33.58
N ASP A 83 0.81 32.23 34.83
CA ASP A 83 0.27 33.55 35.17
C ASP A 83 1.37 34.60 35.41
N ILE A 84 0.99 35.85 35.72
CA ILE A 84 1.92 36.97 35.93
C ILE A 84 2.87 36.75 37.13
N ALA A 85 2.41 36.10 38.20
CA ALA A 85 3.22 35.86 39.40
C ALA A 85 4.28 34.78 39.15
N VAL A 86 3.90 33.68 38.48
CA VAL A 86 4.81 32.60 38.08
C VAL A 86 5.78 33.06 37.00
N SER A 87 5.32 33.86 36.02
CA SER A 87 6.22 34.48 35.02
C SER A 87 7.21 35.45 35.66
N SER A 88 6.79 36.26 36.64
CA SER A 88 7.70 37.16 37.39
C SER A 88 8.75 36.36 38.18
N ALA A 89 8.33 35.28 38.85
CA ALA A 89 9.23 34.40 39.59
C ALA A 89 10.22 33.66 38.66
N LEU A 90 9.78 33.18 37.49
CA LEU A 90 10.66 32.58 36.47
C LEU A 90 11.65 33.60 35.88
N LEU A 91 11.20 34.82 35.60
CA LEU A 91 12.08 35.89 35.14
C LEU A 91 13.12 36.28 36.20
N SER A 92 12.79 36.13 37.49
CA SER A 92 13.74 36.35 38.58
C SER A 92 14.91 35.36 38.59
N LEU A 93 14.71 34.14 38.03
CA LEU A 93 15.74 33.10 37.90
C LEU A 93 16.62 33.27 36.64
N ARG A 94 16.28 34.20 35.74
CA ARG A 94 17.03 34.45 34.50
C ARG A 94 18.50 34.81 34.76
N ALA A 95 18.79 35.61 35.78
CA ALA A 95 20.15 36.03 36.12
C ALA A 95 21.05 34.88 36.62
N PRO A 96 20.63 34.03 37.57
CA PRO A 96 21.41 32.85 37.96
C PRO A 96 21.51 31.79 36.86
N PHE A 97 20.44 31.58 36.07
CA PHE A 97 20.45 30.58 34.98
C PHE A 97 21.38 31.00 33.82
N ALA A 98 21.37 32.28 33.44
CA ALA A 98 22.27 32.82 32.41
C ALA A 98 23.75 32.83 32.84
N ARG A 99 24.06 32.73 34.14
CA ARG A 99 25.42 32.54 34.64
C ARG A 99 25.81 31.06 34.64
N ARG A 100 24.89 30.15 34.99
CA ARG A 100 25.10 28.68 34.94
C ARG A 100 25.43 28.16 33.54
N CYS A 101 24.77 28.65 32.50
CA CYS A 101 24.96 28.20 31.12
C CYS A 101 26.15 28.84 30.38
N ARG A 102 27.07 29.50 31.09
CA ARG A 102 28.30 30.04 30.46
C ARG A 102 29.42 29.02 30.54
N ASP A 103 30.23 28.96 29.48
CA ASP A 103 31.38 28.07 29.42
C ASP A 103 32.45 28.41 30.45
N ALA A 104 33.22 27.39 30.85
CA ALA A 104 34.21 27.46 31.92
C ALA A 104 35.30 28.53 31.70
N GLU A 105 35.54 28.97 30.46
CA GLU A 105 36.51 30.02 30.11
C GLU A 105 36.00 31.43 30.47
N LEU A 106 34.71 31.70 30.24
CA LEU A 106 34.07 32.99 30.59
C LEU A 106 33.91 33.14 32.11
N TRP A 107 33.66 32.04 32.81
CA TRP A 107 33.70 31.99 34.29
C TRP A 107 35.09 32.33 34.86
N ARG A 108 36.16 31.92 34.17
CA ARG A 108 37.55 32.24 34.51
C ARG A 108 37.91 33.70 34.20
N GLN A 109 37.43 34.26 33.09
CA GLN A 109 37.67 35.67 32.70
C GLN A 109 37.03 36.68 33.66
N GLU A 110 35.82 36.42 34.16
CA GLU A 110 35.14 37.30 35.14
C GLU A 110 35.61 37.09 36.59
N GLN A 111 36.65 36.28 36.82
CA GLN A 111 37.20 35.91 38.15
C GLN A 111 36.19 35.29 39.14
N LEU A 112 35.08 34.72 38.64
CA LEU A 112 34.04 34.12 39.48
C LEU A 112 34.42 32.71 39.98
N LEU A 113 35.42 32.08 39.38
CA LEU A 113 36.06 30.85 39.85
C LEU A 113 37.58 30.96 39.67
N SER A 114 38.27 31.61 40.62
CA SER A 114 39.73 31.62 40.67
C SER A 114 40.21 30.50 41.57
N LEU A 115 40.67 29.39 40.97
CA LEU A 115 41.32 28.29 41.69
C LEU A 115 42.84 28.27 41.56
N LEU A 116 43.45 29.13 40.73
CA LEU A 116 44.89 29.18 40.49
C LEU A 116 45.37 30.64 40.34
N GLY A 117 46.60 30.89 40.81
CA GLY A 117 47.28 32.20 40.76
C GLY A 117 47.61 32.69 39.33
N PRO A 118 48.32 33.84 39.20
CA PRO A 118 48.49 34.51 37.91
C PRO A 118 49.31 33.70 36.89
N THR A 119 49.01 34.02 35.62
CA THR A 119 49.19 33.30 34.35
C THR A 119 50.63 33.00 33.87
N GLY A 120 51.63 32.94 34.75
CA GLY A 120 53.04 32.78 34.36
C GLY A 120 53.48 31.38 33.91
N ASP A 121 52.84 30.31 34.41
CA ASP A 121 53.43 28.96 34.35
C ASP A 121 52.64 27.95 33.49
N LEU A 122 51.66 28.40 32.70
CA LEU A 122 50.66 27.54 32.02
C LEU A 122 51.05 27.02 30.61
N LEU A 123 52.32 27.09 30.21
CA LEU A 123 52.75 26.73 28.85
C LEU A 123 53.61 25.45 28.75
N SER A 124 53.42 24.44 29.61
CA SER A 124 54.02 23.11 29.37
C SER A 124 52.98 21.98 29.40
N PRO A 125 52.73 21.28 28.27
CA PRO A 125 51.63 20.31 28.11
C PRO A 125 51.99 18.89 28.59
N ALA A 126 52.71 18.74 29.71
CA ALA A 126 53.19 17.44 30.20
C ALA A 126 52.42 16.89 31.41
N THR A 127 51.26 17.46 31.77
CA THR A 127 50.72 17.31 33.13
C THR A 127 49.24 16.96 33.14
N SER A 128 48.93 15.66 33.09
CA SER A 128 47.63 15.12 33.52
C SER A 128 47.73 14.62 34.98
N ASP A 129 46.78 15.07 35.82
CA ASP A 129 46.92 15.18 37.27
C ASP A 129 46.88 13.89 38.13
N SER A 130 46.79 12.69 37.56
CA SER A 130 46.91 11.42 38.32
C SER A 130 48.36 10.91 38.44
N ALA A 131 49.26 11.44 37.62
CA ALA A 131 50.68 11.06 37.62
C ALA A 131 51.41 11.57 38.87
N TYR A 132 51.10 12.78 39.34
CA TYR A 132 51.82 13.46 40.43
C TYR A 132 51.80 12.74 41.78
N THR A 133 50.70 12.03 42.08
CA THR A 133 50.53 11.28 43.34
C THR A 133 51.01 9.83 43.23
N SER A 134 51.38 9.40 42.02
CA SER A 134 51.72 8.01 41.69
C SER A 134 53.20 7.82 41.35
N VAL A 135 53.97 8.91 41.18
CA VAL A 135 55.43 8.87 41.03
C VAL A 135 56.13 8.51 42.35
N ALA A 136 57.28 7.85 42.25
CA ALA A 136 58.11 7.54 43.41
C ALA A 136 58.51 8.82 44.17
N LYS A 137 58.33 8.81 45.50
CA LYS A 137 58.53 9.98 46.39
C LYS A 137 57.57 11.15 46.15
N ALA A 138 56.37 10.89 45.63
CA ALA A 138 55.32 11.89 45.56
C ALA A 138 55.03 12.49 46.95
N PRO A 139 54.84 13.83 47.05
CA PRO A 139 54.50 14.49 48.31
C PRO A 139 53.15 14.03 48.88
N LEU A 140 52.26 13.51 48.05
CA LEU A 140 51.03 12.82 48.44
C LEU A 140 50.97 11.46 47.71
N PRO A 141 51.47 10.37 48.31
CA PRO A 141 51.48 9.08 47.64
C PRO A 141 50.09 8.44 47.64
N LEU A 142 49.51 8.22 46.46
CA LEU A 142 48.17 7.65 46.28
C LEU A 142 48.05 6.24 46.90
N VAL A 143 49.16 5.49 46.92
CA VAL A 143 49.26 4.16 47.58
C VAL A 143 48.89 4.23 49.06
N SER A 144 49.18 5.35 49.73
CA SER A 144 48.85 5.55 51.15
C SER A 144 47.44 6.11 51.38
N HIS A 145 46.71 6.48 50.31
CA HIS A 145 45.42 7.16 50.36
C HIS A 145 44.40 6.52 49.39
N GLY A 146 44.24 5.19 49.45
CA GLY A 146 43.34 4.44 48.57
C GLY A 146 41.85 4.84 48.64
N ASP A 147 41.38 5.35 49.78
CA ASP A 147 40.00 5.84 49.94
C ASP A 147 39.72 7.07 49.08
N VAL A 148 40.72 7.95 48.94
CA VAL A 148 40.63 9.15 48.10
C VAL A 148 40.56 8.76 46.62
N ALA A 149 41.36 7.77 46.21
CA ALA A 149 41.32 7.25 44.85
C ALA A 149 39.94 6.64 44.51
N ARG A 150 39.35 5.87 45.44
CA ARG A 150 38.01 5.28 45.27
C ARG A 150 36.91 6.35 45.22
N ALA A 151 36.96 7.32 46.12
CA ALA A 151 36.00 8.43 46.12
C ALA A 151 36.11 9.27 44.85
N MET A 152 37.34 9.56 44.38
CA MET A 152 37.56 10.32 43.16
C MET A 152 37.08 9.54 41.92
N GLY A 153 37.33 8.22 41.86
CA GLY A 153 36.80 7.36 40.80
C GLY A 153 35.26 7.36 40.75
N LEU A 154 34.59 7.33 41.90
CA LEU A 154 33.14 7.45 41.98
C LEU A 154 32.64 8.83 41.51
N VAL A 155 33.34 9.90 41.89
CA VAL A 155 33.01 11.26 41.43
C VAL A 155 33.14 11.37 39.91
N VAL A 156 34.22 10.83 39.33
CA VAL A 156 34.42 10.81 37.86
C VAL A 156 33.32 10.03 37.15
N PHE A 157 32.89 8.90 37.71
CA PHE A 157 31.76 8.14 37.17
C PHE A 157 30.46 8.95 37.23
N HIS A 158 30.17 9.60 38.36
CA HIS A 158 29.00 10.47 38.49
C HIS A 158 29.04 11.68 37.55
N THR A 159 30.22 12.27 37.27
CA THR A 159 30.33 13.35 36.28
C THR A 159 30.11 12.84 34.86
N ARG A 160 30.62 11.65 34.50
CA ARG A 160 30.35 11.03 33.19
C ARG A 160 28.87 10.74 33.00
N LEU A 161 28.18 10.25 34.04
CA LEU A 161 26.73 10.04 34.00
C LEU A 161 25.92 11.33 33.79
N LEU A 162 26.47 12.49 34.16
CA LEU A 162 25.79 13.78 34.02
C LEU A 162 26.07 14.44 32.67
N ASP A 163 27.33 14.46 32.25
CA ASP A 163 27.75 15.22 31.06
C ASP A 163 27.80 14.36 29.79
N GLN A 164 28.02 13.04 29.91
CA GLN A 164 28.33 12.14 28.79
C GLN A 164 27.62 10.76 28.87
N PRO A 165 26.29 10.71 29.09
CA PRO A 165 25.59 9.43 29.19
C PRO A 165 25.58 8.65 27.87
N GLU A 166 25.58 9.34 26.73
CA GLU A 166 25.66 8.72 25.40
C GLU A 166 27.03 8.05 25.18
N GLU A 167 28.13 8.77 25.41
CA GLU A 167 29.49 8.22 25.30
C GLU A 167 29.69 7.01 26.23
N LEU A 168 29.13 7.05 27.45
CA LEU A 168 29.18 5.91 28.38
C LEU A 168 28.38 4.70 27.87
N LEU A 169 27.20 4.94 27.27
CA LEU A 169 26.42 3.88 26.64
C LEU A 169 27.19 3.27 25.46
N GLU A 170 27.86 4.10 24.67
CA GLU A 170 28.71 3.64 23.57
C GLU A 170 29.91 2.83 24.09
N GLU A 171 30.66 3.33 25.07
CA GLU A 171 31.82 2.65 25.67
C GLU A 171 31.45 1.25 26.22
N THR A 172 30.24 1.10 26.77
CA THR A 172 29.82 -0.14 27.46
C THR A 172 29.03 -1.11 26.59
N SER A 173 28.42 -0.66 25.50
CA SER A 173 27.53 -1.48 24.65
C SER A 173 27.97 -1.55 23.19
N ASP A 174 29.13 -1.00 22.84
CA ASP A 174 29.61 -1.04 21.47
C ASP A 174 29.87 -2.47 20.97
N LEU A 175 29.34 -2.74 19.78
CA LEU A 175 29.45 -4.01 19.07
C LEU A 175 29.96 -3.77 17.64
N SER A 176 30.56 -2.61 17.38
CA SER A 176 31.02 -2.18 16.07
C SER A 176 31.99 -3.16 15.43
N GLN A 177 32.83 -3.83 16.23
CA GLN A 177 33.79 -4.86 15.80
C GLN A 177 33.14 -6.04 15.06
N LEU A 178 31.84 -6.28 15.24
CA LEU A 178 31.13 -7.31 14.50
C LEU A 178 31.04 -7.02 13.00
N CYS A 179 31.33 -5.79 12.55
CA CYS A 179 31.43 -5.44 11.13
C CYS A 179 32.43 -6.31 10.37
N PHE A 180 33.53 -6.72 11.02
CA PHE A 180 34.56 -7.59 10.46
C PHE A 180 34.15 -9.08 10.43
N HIS A 181 33.00 -9.42 11.04
CA HIS A 181 32.46 -10.76 11.16
C HIS A 181 31.10 -10.93 10.45
N ALA A 182 30.90 -10.22 9.34
CA ALA A 182 29.69 -10.24 8.53
C ALA A 182 29.09 -11.64 8.29
N ARG A 183 29.90 -12.63 7.92
CA ARG A 183 29.44 -14.02 7.68
C ARG A 183 28.87 -14.71 8.92
N SER A 184 29.36 -14.34 10.10
CA SER A 184 28.84 -14.90 11.36
C SER A 184 27.55 -14.19 11.75
N LEU A 185 27.48 -12.87 11.56
CA LEU A 185 26.25 -12.09 11.75
C LEU A 185 25.12 -12.59 10.87
N GLU A 186 25.37 -12.81 9.58
CA GLU A 186 24.37 -13.34 8.65
C GLU A 186 23.85 -14.72 9.08
N ARG A 187 24.72 -15.61 9.55
CA ARG A 187 24.31 -16.93 10.06
C ARG A 187 23.45 -16.83 11.32
N MET A 188 23.81 -15.94 12.25
CA MET A 188 23.01 -15.70 13.46
C MET A 188 21.65 -15.09 13.11
N PHE A 189 21.60 -14.19 12.12
CA PHE A 189 20.36 -13.62 11.63
C PHE A 189 19.46 -14.66 10.96
N SER A 190 20.00 -15.51 10.07
CA SER A 190 19.23 -16.60 9.47
C SER A 190 18.66 -17.55 10.52
N ALA A 191 19.45 -17.94 11.53
CA ALA A 191 18.96 -18.77 12.62
C ALA A 191 17.86 -18.08 13.45
N ALA A 192 17.94 -16.76 13.62
CA ALA A 192 16.88 -15.99 14.28
C ALA A 192 15.60 -15.88 13.44
N LEU A 193 15.70 -15.91 12.11
CA LEU A 193 14.54 -15.93 11.21
C LEU A 193 13.81 -17.28 11.19
N ASP A 194 14.53 -18.38 11.43
CA ASP A 194 13.94 -19.73 11.43
C ASP A 194 13.11 -20.02 12.68
N GLU A 195 13.34 -19.32 13.79
CA GLU A 195 12.67 -19.54 15.08
C GLU A 195 11.64 -18.42 15.38
N PRO A 196 10.32 -18.71 15.40
CA PRO A 196 9.29 -17.69 15.57
C PRO A 196 9.44 -16.82 16.81
N SER A 197 9.87 -17.38 17.95
CA SER A 197 10.06 -16.61 19.18
C SER A 197 11.22 -15.62 19.11
N MET A 198 12.17 -15.83 18.19
CA MET A 198 13.32 -14.94 17.98
C MET A 198 13.00 -13.79 17.02
N LEU A 199 11.94 -13.92 16.22
CA LEU A 199 11.54 -12.91 15.23
C LEU A 199 11.29 -11.53 15.81
N ARG A 200 10.82 -11.43 17.07
CA ARG A 200 10.65 -10.14 17.77
C ARG A 200 11.94 -9.36 17.99
N PHE A 201 13.09 -10.04 17.93
CA PHE A 201 14.41 -9.45 18.13
C PHE A 201 15.18 -9.30 16.82
N ALA A 202 14.63 -9.74 15.69
CA ALA A 202 15.31 -9.72 14.40
C ALA A 202 15.73 -8.31 13.96
N ILE A 203 15.00 -7.26 14.39
CA ILE A 203 15.34 -5.86 14.12
C ILE A 203 16.68 -5.42 14.74
N ALA A 204 17.19 -6.13 15.75
CA ALA A 204 18.47 -5.83 16.38
C ALA A 204 19.65 -5.93 15.40
N PHE A 205 19.57 -6.80 14.38
CA PHE A 205 20.64 -6.98 13.40
C PHE A 205 20.79 -5.78 12.45
N PRO A 206 19.72 -5.25 11.82
CA PRO A 206 19.77 -3.96 11.13
C PRO A 206 20.25 -2.80 12.03
N LEU A 207 19.80 -2.75 13.29
CA LEU A 207 20.20 -1.68 14.21
C LEU A 207 21.69 -1.74 14.58
N LEU A 208 22.24 -2.95 14.70
CA LEU A 208 23.66 -3.16 14.93
C LEU A 208 24.53 -2.50 13.84
N CYS A 209 24.06 -2.42 12.59
CA CYS A 209 24.79 -1.74 11.52
C CYS A 209 25.02 -0.25 11.81
N ALA A 210 24.20 0.40 12.65
CA ALA A 210 24.43 1.78 13.07
C ALA A 210 25.72 1.92 13.91
N HIS A 211 26.06 0.89 14.69
CA HIS A 211 27.28 0.89 15.53
C HIS A 211 28.55 0.88 14.67
N PHE A 212 28.50 0.40 13.42
CA PHE A 212 29.68 0.28 12.56
C PHE A 212 30.29 1.65 12.21
N SER A 213 29.50 2.73 12.33
CA SER A 213 29.98 4.11 12.20
C SER A 213 31.00 4.52 13.27
N ARG A 214 31.16 3.72 14.33
CA ARG A 214 32.10 3.94 15.44
C ARG A 214 33.47 3.26 15.24
N CYS A 215 33.59 2.32 14.31
CA CYS A 215 34.87 1.68 13.98
C CYS A 215 35.95 2.63 13.43
N PRO A 216 35.63 3.59 12.54
CA PRO A 216 36.64 4.41 11.88
C PRO A 216 37.44 5.23 12.88
N HIS A 217 38.77 5.19 12.76
CA HIS A 217 39.66 6.05 13.53
C HIS A 217 40.10 7.27 12.70
N PRO A 218 40.22 8.49 13.26
CA PRO A 218 40.67 9.68 12.52
C PRO A 218 42.05 9.56 11.85
N MET A 219 42.85 8.58 12.27
CA MET A 219 44.18 8.28 11.69
C MET A 219 44.14 7.33 10.49
N CYS A 220 42.97 6.76 10.15
CA CYS A 220 42.75 5.87 9.02
C CYS A 220 41.46 6.27 8.28
N PRO A 221 41.38 7.48 7.70
CA PRO A 221 40.18 7.92 6.99
C PRO A 221 39.87 7.09 5.73
N GLU A 222 40.85 6.36 5.20
CA GLU A 222 40.75 5.59 3.96
C GLU A 222 39.78 4.40 4.06
N GLU A 223 39.56 3.87 5.28
CA GLU A 223 38.65 2.75 5.52
C GLU A 223 37.18 3.18 5.60
N TYR A 224 36.90 4.47 5.84
CA TYR A 224 35.56 4.98 6.06
C TYR A 224 34.57 4.65 4.93
N PRO A 225 34.89 4.91 3.63
CA PRO A 225 33.94 4.62 2.54
C PRO A 225 33.65 3.12 2.39
N GLN A 226 34.63 2.27 2.72
CA GLN A 226 34.49 0.82 2.63
C GLN A 226 33.60 0.28 3.75
N LEU A 227 33.76 0.82 4.96
CA LEU A 227 32.92 0.47 6.11
C LEU A 227 31.48 0.98 5.94
N GLU A 228 31.30 2.20 5.42
CA GLU A 228 29.98 2.75 5.10
C GLU A 228 29.23 1.84 4.12
N ALA A 229 29.86 1.50 2.99
CA ALA A 229 29.26 0.63 1.99
C ALA A 229 28.93 -0.77 2.54
N ALA A 230 29.81 -1.34 3.37
CA ALA A 230 29.60 -2.65 4.00
C ALA A 230 28.45 -2.62 5.02
N ALA A 231 28.37 -1.59 5.86
CA ALA A 231 27.31 -1.42 6.86
C ALA A 231 25.94 -1.23 6.21
N LEU A 232 25.85 -0.37 5.19
CA LEU A 232 24.62 -0.15 4.44
C LEU A 232 24.19 -1.40 3.67
N GLY A 233 25.14 -2.10 3.03
CA GLY A 233 24.87 -3.35 2.33
C GLY A 233 24.32 -4.45 3.26
N LEU A 234 24.89 -4.60 4.46
CA LEU A 234 24.39 -5.55 5.46
C LEU A 234 23.02 -5.15 6.01
N CYS A 235 22.85 -3.88 6.37
CA CYS A 235 21.58 -3.35 6.86
C CYS A 235 20.45 -3.58 5.85
N HIS A 236 20.70 -3.24 4.58
CA HIS A 236 19.78 -3.47 3.48
C HIS A 236 19.44 -4.97 3.34
N LYS A 237 20.44 -5.85 3.34
CA LYS A 237 20.23 -7.30 3.23
C LYS A 237 19.38 -7.86 4.38
N PHE A 238 19.61 -7.41 5.62
CA PHE A 238 18.80 -7.85 6.76
C PHE A 238 17.34 -7.39 6.66
N LEU A 239 17.12 -6.13 6.28
CA LEU A 239 15.76 -5.59 6.13
C LEU A 239 15.01 -6.21 4.94
N GLU A 240 15.70 -6.47 3.83
CA GLU A 240 15.16 -7.21 2.68
C GLU A 240 14.69 -8.62 3.07
N GLU A 241 15.53 -9.37 3.77
CA GLU A 241 15.16 -10.72 4.22
C GLU A 241 14.03 -10.71 5.26
N LEU A 242 14.04 -9.74 6.18
CA LEU A 242 12.96 -9.57 7.16
C LEU A 242 11.63 -9.22 6.46
N ALA A 243 11.66 -8.32 5.47
CA ALA A 243 10.52 -7.97 4.63
C ALA A 243 10.05 -9.13 3.75
N ARG A 244 10.97 -9.98 3.25
CA ARG A 244 10.65 -11.19 2.50
C ARG A 244 9.88 -12.20 3.36
N VAL A 245 10.34 -12.46 4.59
CA VAL A 245 9.65 -13.35 5.54
C VAL A 245 8.30 -12.77 5.95
N GLY A 246 8.25 -11.47 6.28
CA GLY A 246 6.99 -10.79 6.62
C GLY A 246 5.97 -10.82 5.48
N SER A 247 6.38 -10.49 4.26
CA SER A 247 5.49 -10.52 3.09
C SER A 247 5.02 -11.93 2.73
N ALA A 248 5.86 -12.95 2.94
CA ALA A 248 5.47 -14.35 2.74
C ALA A 248 4.36 -14.74 3.72
N CYS A 249 4.57 -14.47 5.01
CA CYS A 249 3.60 -14.76 6.05
C CYS A 249 2.25 -14.04 5.81
N VAL A 250 2.28 -12.77 5.40
CA VAL A 250 1.06 -12.01 5.04
C VAL A 250 0.33 -12.65 3.87
N LEU A 251 1.04 -13.01 2.79
CA LEU A 251 0.39 -13.62 1.62
C LEU A 251 -0.12 -15.02 1.87
N ASP A 252 0.59 -15.84 2.64
CA ASP A 252 0.11 -17.16 3.03
C ASP A 252 -1.17 -17.05 3.89
N ALA A 253 -1.23 -16.07 4.80
CA ALA A 253 -2.44 -15.77 5.56
C ALA A 253 -3.59 -15.28 4.67
N CYS A 254 -3.30 -14.50 3.61
CA CYS A 254 -4.28 -14.11 2.62
C CYS A 254 -4.79 -15.32 1.80
N ALA A 255 -3.91 -16.23 1.42
CA ALA A 255 -4.26 -17.44 0.69
C ALA A 255 -5.14 -18.38 1.53
N GLU A 256 -4.85 -18.56 2.82
CA GLU A 256 -5.71 -19.31 3.73
C GLU A 256 -7.10 -18.65 3.86
N GLN A 257 -7.15 -17.33 4.04
CA GLN A 257 -8.43 -16.60 4.11
C GLN A 257 -9.21 -16.68 2.79
N HIS A 258 -8.52 -16.66 1.65
CA HIS A 258 -9.11 -16.87 0.33
C HIS A 258 -9.72 -18.27 0.22
N ASN A 259 -9.01 -19.32 0.65
CA ASN A 259 -9.52 -20.69 0.64
C ASN A 259 -10.79 -20.84 1.48
N LEU A 260 -10.87 -20.15 2.63
CA LEU A 260 -12.09 -20.10 3.44
C LEU A 260 -13.21 -19.34 2.74
N SER A 261 -12.92 -18.22 2.09
CA SER A 261 -13.90 -17.44 1.31
C SER A 261 -14.47 -18.26 0.14
N GLN A 262 -13.62 -19.01 -0.57
CA GLN A 262 -14.04 -19.88 -1.67
C GLN A 262 -15.07 -20.92 -1.24
N GLN A 263 -14.99 -21.43 0.00
CA GLN A 263 -15.97 -22.40 0.53
C GLN A 263 -17.38 -21.82 0.69
N LEU A 264 -17.52 -20.49 0.74
CA LEU A 264 -18.79 -19.79 0.88
C LEU A 264 -19.50 -19.58 -0.47
N LEU A 265 -18.85 -19.89 -1.59
CA LEU A 265 -19.43 -19.68 -2.91
C LEU A 265 -20.66 -20.57 -3.16
N PRO A 266 -21.69 -20.06 -3.88
CA PRO A 266 -22.94 -20.80 -4.13
C PRO A 266 -22.76 -22.18 -4.77
N LYS A 267 -21.68 -22.38 -5.54
CA LYS A 267 -21.34 -23.67 -6.17
C LYS A 267 -21.26 -24.84 -5.17
N HIS A 268 -20.87 -24.57 -3.92
CA HIS A 268 -20.77 -25.60 -2.89
C HIS A 268 -22.13 -25.99 -2.27
N CYS A 269 -23.20 -25.23 -2.52
CA CYS A 269 -24.54 -25.54 -2.05
C CYS A 269 -25.27 -26.59 -2.92
N ALA A 270 -24.77 -26.90 -4.12
CA ALA A 270 -25.42 -27.81 -5.07
C ALA A 270 -25.74 -29.19 -4.46
N ALA A 271 -24.80 -29.78 -3.73
CA ALA A 271 -25.00 -31.08 -3.06
C ALA A 271 -26.13 -31.02 -2.01
N THR A 272 -26.26 -29.90 -1.30
CA THR A 272 -27.33 -29.67 -0.30
C THR A 272 -28.68 -29.57 -0.97
N ILE A 273 -28.79 -28.83 -2.07
CA ILE A 273 -30.02 -28.69 -2.87
C ILE A 273 -30.44 -30.04 -3.45
N SER A 274 -29.51 -30.78 -4.06
CA SER A 274 -29.76 -32.11 -4.61
C SER A 274 -30.28 -33.09 -3.55
N ARG A 275 -29.67 -33.09 -2.35
CA ARG A 275 -30.14 -33.92 -1.22
C ARG A 275 -31.53 -33.52 -0.73
N ALA A 276 -31.85 -32.22 -0.70
CA ALA A 276 -33.17 -31.73 -0.32
C ALA A 276 -34.26 -32.11 -1.35
N ARG A 277 -33.93 -32.10 -2.64
CA ARG A 277 -34.83 -32.50 -3.74
C ARG A 277 -35.12 -34.00 -3.72
N VAL A 278 -34.08 -34.84 -3.53
CA VAL A 278 -34.23 -36.31 -3.48
C VAL A 278 -35.03 -36.78 -2.26
N LYS A 279 -34.99 -36.07 -1.12
CA LYS A 279 -35.84 -36.39 0.04
C LYS A 279 -37.35 -36.18 -0.22
N LYS A 280 -37.74 -35.42 -1.25
CA LYS A 280 -39.15 -35.19 -1.62
C LYS A 280 -39.71 -36.25 -2.58
N THR A 281 -38.87 -37.10 -3.20
CA THR A 281 -39.32 -38.20 -4.07
C THR A 281 -39.13 -39.56 -3.36
N PRO A 282 -40.14 -40.45 -3.36
CA PRO A 282 -40.03 -41.71 -2.65
C PRO A 282 -39.15 -42.70 -3.45
N LYS A 283 -38.09 -43.18 -2.78
CA LYS A 283 -37.22 -44.34 -3.10
C LYS A 283 -36.11 -44.16 -4.15
N GLN A 284 -34.87 -44.13 -3.67
CA GLN A 284 -33.78 -45.05 -4.07
C GLN A 284 -32.75 -45.17 -2.92
N PRO A 285 -32.10 -46.34 -2.73
CA PRO A 285 -31.11 -46.51 -1.68
C PRO A 285 -29.84 -45.67 -1.95
N PRO A 286 -29.17 -45.15 -0.91
CA PRO A 286 -28.08 -44.20 -1.07
C PRO A 286 -26.87 -44.89 -1.72
N ARG A 287 -26.45 -44.42 -2.90
CA ARG A 287 -25.10 -44.68 -3.43
C ARG A 287 -24.06 -44.09 -2.45
N LYS A 288 -22.90 -44.77 -2.34
CA LYS A 288 -21.77 -44.50 -1.43
C LYS A 288 -21.69 -43.02 -1.01
N ARG A 289 -21.76 -42.78 0.30
CA ARG A 289 -21.63 -41.44 0.91
C ARG A 289 -20.35 -40.77 0.41
N ASP A 290 -20.49 -39.71 -0.39
CA ASP A 290 -19.43 -38.73 -0.55
C ASP A 290 -19.01 -38.23 0.85
N PRO A 291 -17.70 -38.01 1.09
CA PRO A 291 -17.23 -37.46 2.36
C PRO A 291 -18.02 -36.19 2.67
N GLN A 292 -18.64 -36.18 3.84
CA GLN A 292 -19.42 -35.04 4.30
C GLN A 292 -18.43 -33.90 4.52
N ARG A 293 -18.37 -32.95 3.58
CA ARG A 293 -17.59 -31.72 3.75
C ARG A 293 -18.05 -31.04 5.04
N ASP A 294 -17.08 -30.68 5.87
CA ASP A 294 -17.34 -29.91 7.06
C ASP A 294 -17.95 -28.56 6.69
N LYS A 295 -18.86 -28.07 7.53
CA LYS A 295 -19.54 -26.81 7.27
C LYS A 295 -18.56 -25.65 7.51
N PRO A 296 -18.59 -24.59 6.69
CA PRO A 296 -17.82 -23.38 6.98
C PRO A 296 -18.10 -22.87 8.40
N GLY A 297 -17.04 -22.50 9.12
CA GLY A 297 -17.08 -22.11 10.52
C GLY A 297 -16.68 -23.21 11.50
N THR A 298 -16.60 -24.48 11.06
CA THR A 298 -16.12 -25.58 11.92
C THR A 298 -14.63 -25.47 12.21
N GLU A 299 -13.85 -24.98 11.25
CA GLU A 299 -12.42 -24.69 11.39
C GLU A 299 -12.12 -23.66 12.48
N SER A 300 -13.09 -22.78 12.79
CA SER A 300 -12.97 -21.76 13.83
C SER A 300 -13.38 -22.25 15.22
N GLN A 301 -14.00 -23.44 15.33
CA GLN A 301 -14.46 -24.00 16.61
C GLN A 301 -13.31 -24.73 17.33
N ARG A 302 -12.41 -23.95 17.93
CA ARG A 302 -11.27 -24.50 18.67
C ARG A 302 -11.70 -25.24 19.93
N ARG A 303 -11.22 -26.48 20.08
CA ARG A 303 -11.41 -27.30 21.29
C ARG A 303 -10.27 -27.16 22.30
N ASP A 304 -9.03 -27.13 21.82
CA ASP A 304 -7.82 -27.01 22.64
C ASP A 304 -6.79 -26.12 21.92
N ARG A 305 -6.02 -25.33 22.69
CA ARG A 305 -4.94 -24.46 22.18
C ARG A 305 -3.65 -25.22 21.90
N THR A 306 -3.49 -26.43 22.43
CA THR A 306 -2.36 -27.31 22.09
C THR A 306 -2.38 -27.76 20.62
N LEU A 307 -3.57 -27.78 20.01
CA LEU A 307 -3.76 -28.05 18.59
C LEU A 307 -3.53 -26.76 17.80
N THR A 308 -2.31 -26.58 17.30
CA THR A 308 -1.92 -25.43 16.47
C THR A 308 -2.31 -25.65 15.01
N THR A 309 -3.18 -24.80 14.49
CA THR A 309 -3.54 -24.77 13.06
C THR A 309 -2.46 -24.05 12.24
N ASN A 310 -2.53 -24.13 10.90
CA ASN A 310 -1.64 -23.34 10.03
C ASN A 310 -1.81 -21.84 10.27
N MET A 311 -3.07 -21.38 10.35
CA MET A 311 -3.41 -19.98 10.59
C MET A 311 -2.88 -19.47 11.95
N ASP A 312 -2.82 -20.34 12.97
CA ASP A 312 -2.20 -19.98 14.26
C ASP A 312 -0.72 -19.70 14.15
N LYS A 313 -0.01 -20.54 13.38
CA LYS A 313 1.43 -20.37 13.15
C LYS A 313 1.68 -19.06 12.41
N LEU A 314 0.90 -18.79 11.36
CA LEU A 314 1.00 -17.54 10.59
C LEU A 314 0.70 -16.32 11.46
N HIS A 315 -0.36 -16.35 12.27
CA HIS A 315 -0.67 -15.24 13.18
C HIS A 315 0.40 -15.01 14.25
N LEU A 316 0.95 -16.09 14.82
CA LEU A 316 2.04 -15.98 15.79
C LEU A 316 3.27 -15.34 15.13
N THR A 317 3.75 -15.90 14.02
CA THR A 317 4.90 -15.39 13.25
C THR A 317 4.71 -13.91 12.91
N LEU A 318 3.54 -13.51 12.42
CA LEU A 318 3.27 -12.12 12.07
C LEU A 318 3.23 -11.20 13.29
N SER A 319 2.71 -11.67 14.43
CA SER A 319 2.68 -10.89 15.66
C SER A 319 4.10 -10.65 16.19
N GLU A 320 4.98 -11.66 16.11
CA GLU A 320 6.39 -11.53 16.49
C GLU A 320 7.15 -10.60 15.54
N LEU A 321 6.92 -10.70 14.24
CA LEU A 321 7.50 -9.79 13.24
C LEU A 321 7.01 -8.35 13.40
N ALA A 322 5.74 -8.15 13.75
CA ALA A 322 5.18 -6.84 14.01
C ALA A 322 5.91 -6.13 15.15
N LEU A 323 6.32 -6.84 16.20
CA LEU A 323 7.13 -6.28 17.28
C LEU A 323 8.50 -5.81 16.78
N SER A 324 9.12 -6.55 15.84
CA SER A 324 10.37 -6.13 15.20
C SER A 324 10.21 -4.89 14.33
N PHE A 325 9.24 -4.89 13.40
CA PHE A 325 9.03 -3.78 12.48
C PHE A 325 8.59 -2.48 13.18
N ASN A 326 7.81 -2.59 14.24
CA ASN A 326 7.32 -1.43 15.01
C ASN A 326 8.28 -0.99 16.12
N HIS A 327 9.42 -1.66 16.29
CA HIS A 327 10.35 -1.32 17.38
C HIS A 327 10.90 0.10 17.23
N VAL A 328 11.22 0.51 16.00
CA VAL A 328 11.72 1.85 15.66
C VAL A 328 11.16 2.28 14.32
N PRO A 329 10.63 3.52 14.19
CA PRO A 329 10.08 4.01 12.93
C PRO A 329 11.19 4.21 11.88
N ASN A 330 12.34 4.73 12.30
CA ASN A 330 13.53 4.89 11.49
C ASN A 330 14.77 4.92 12.38
N PHE A 331 15.94 4.71 11.78
CA PHE A 331 17.24 4.86 12.42
C PHE A 331 18.29 5.30 11.40
N THR A 332 19.46 5.73 11.87
CA THR A 332 20.53 6.23 11.01
C THR A 332 21.71 5.26 10.94
N VAL A 333 22.26 5.04 9.74
CA VAL A 333 23.48 4.26 9.50
C VAL A 333 24.40 5.11 8.65
N PHE A 334 25.55 5.53 9.18
CA PHE A 334 26.49 6.43 8.49
C PHE A 334 25.81 7.69 7.90
N GLY A 335 24.84 8.27 8.62
CA GLY A 335 24.09 9.45 8.17
C GLY A 335 22.92 9.18 7.22
N HIS A 336 22.74 7.94 6.74
CA HIS A 336 21.59 7.54 5.93
C HIS A 336 20.43 7.16 6.83
N THR A 337 19.23 7.67 6.54
CA THR A 337 18.00 7.32 7.28
C THR A 337 17.35 6.09 6.68
N VAL A 338 17.10 5.08 7.52
CA VAL A 338 16.55 3.79 7.12
C VAL A 338 15.19 3.59 7.81
N THR A 339 14.17 3.22 7.03
CA THR A 339 12.79 3.03 7.50
C THR A 339 12.35 1.58 7.26
N PRO A 340 12.34 0.70 8.29
CA PRO A 340 12.02 -0.72 8.13
C PRO A 340 10.66 -1.01 7.49
N ALA A 341 9.62 -0.23 7.84
CA ALA A 341 8.26 -0.45 7.34
C ALA A 341 8.15 -0.30 5.81
N GLU A 342 8.95 0.57 5.20
CA GLU A 342 8.93 0.79 3.74
C GLU A 342 9.45 -0.43 2.96
N TYR A 343 10.41 -1.18 3.52
CA TYR A 343 10.87 -2.43 2.93
C TYR A 343 9.74 -3.46 2.83
N LEU A 344 8.98 -3.62 3.93
CA LEU A 344 7.83 -4.52 3.93
C LEU A 344 6.73 -4.04 2.97
N SER A 345 6.44 -2.73 2.94
CA SER A 345 5.46 -2.15 2.03
C SER A 345 5.80 -2.41 0.56
N SER A 346 7.05 -2.16 0.16
CA SER A 346 7.54 -2.38 -1.21
C SER A 346 7.46 -3.86 -1.64
N HIS A 347 7.84 -4.77 -0.73
CA HIS A 347 7.71 -6.22 -0.97
C HIS A 347 6.25 -6.65 -1.12
N LEU A 348 5.37 -6.16 -0.25
CA LEU A 348 3.95 -6.44 -0.33
C LEU A 348 3.34 -5.92 -1.62
N GLU A 349 3.70 -4.72 -2.08
CA GLU A 349 3.19 -4.16 -3.34
C GLU A 349 3.51 -5.10 -4.52
N THR A 350 4.78 -5.45 -4.67
CA THR A 350 5.24 -6.31 -5.78
C THR A 350 4.58 -7.69 -5.75
N ARG A 351 4.50 -8.31 -4.56
CA ARG A 351 3.99 -9.67 -4.45
C ARG A 351 2.46 -9.73 -4.47
N LEU A 352 1.76 -8.72 -3.96
CA LEU A 352 0.31 -8.63 -4.02
C LEU A 352 -0.17 -8.47 -5.46
N THR A 353 0.50 -7.64 -6.27
CA THR A 353 0.25 -7.51 -7.72
C THR A 353 0.28 -8.89 -8.40
N ARG A 354 1.34 -9.68 -8.15
CA ARG A 354 1.47 -11.03 -8.70
C ARG A 354 0.40 -11.99 -8.19
N ALA A 355 0.09 -11.94 -6.89
CA ALA A 355 -0.94 -12.80 -6.29
C ALA A 355 -2.33 -12.51 -6.88
N ILE A 356 -2.66 -11.23 -7.13
CA ILE A 356 -3.93 -10.83 -7.72
C ILE A 356 -4.09 -11.35 -9.13
N VAL A 357 -3.06 -11.18 -9.97
CA VAL A 357 -3.07 -11.73 -11.34
C VAL A 357 -3.15 -13.26 -11.32
N ALA A 358 -2.44 -13.91 -10.39
CA ALA A 358 -2.48 -15.37 -10.25
C ALA A 358 -3.87 -15.91 -9.87
N MET A 359 -4.72 -15.12 -9.19
CA MET A 359 -6.10 -15.53 -8.88
C MET A 359 -6.95 -15.72 -10.15
N ALA A 360 -6.64 -15.05 -11.25
CA ALA A 360 -7.34 -15.24 -12.53
C ALA A 360 -7.02 -16.60 -13.17
N GLY A 361 -5.91 -17.25 -12.80
CA GLY A 361 -5.54 -18.58 -13.31
C GLY A 361 -5.43 -18.66 -14.83
N TYR A 362 -5.12 -17.54 -15.51
CA TYR A 362 -5.17 -17.47 -16.97
C TYR A 362 -4.12 -18.35 -17.63
N SER A 363 -4.57 -19.22 -18.54
CA SER A 363 -3.72 -20.07 -19.36
C SER A 363 -4.07 -19.89 -20.83
N GLN A 364 -3.19 -19.22 -21.57
CA GLN A 364 -3.39 -18.96 -23.00
C GLN A 364 -3.49 -20.27 -23.82
N ALA A 365 -2.80 -21.34 -23.38
CA ALA A 365 -2.80 -22.62 -24.08
C ALA A 365 -4.14 -23.38 -23.95
N THR A 366 -4.81 -23.26 -22.80
CA THR A 366 -6.10 -23.94 -22.53
C THR A 366 -7.30 -23.02 -22.68
N GLN A 367 -7.08 -21.71 -22.87
CA GLN A 367 -8.11 -20.66 -22.83
C GLN A 367 -8.94 -20.68 -21.54
N GLU A 368 -8.34 -21.14 -20.43
CA GLU A 368 -8.99 -21.18 -19.13
C GLU A 368 -8.71 -19.89 -18.36
N VAL A 369 -9.76 -19.35 -17.75
CA VAL A 369 -9.70 -18.21 -16.83
C VAL A 369 -10.73 -18.41 -15.72
N ALA A 370 -10.41 -17.94 -14.52
CA ALA A 370 -11.36 -17.92 -13.41
C ALA A 370 -12.48 -16.90 -13.66
N ARG A 371 -13.67 -17.20 -13.14
CA ARG A 371 -14.83 -16.31 -13.28
C ARG A 371 -14.59 -14.98 -12.53
N PRO A 372 -15.00 -13.84 -13.10
CA PRO A 372 -14.87 -12.54 -12.44
C PRO A 372 -15.39 -12.54 -10.99
N SER A 373 -16.55 -13.15 -10.72
CA SER A 373 -17.11 -13.22 -9.37
C SER A 373 -16.24 -14.00 -8.37
N GLU A 374 -15.55 -15.04 -8.83
CA GLU A 374 -14.64 -15.85 -7.99
C GLU A 374 -13.35 -15.10 -7.68
N VAL A 375 -12.80 -14.41 -8.68
CA VAL A 375 -11.62 -13.56 -8.52
C VAL A 375 -11.95 -12.39 -7.60
N LEU A 376 -13.12 -11.76 -7.75
CA LEU A 376 -13.58 -10.67 -6.89
C LEU A 376 -13.76 -11.13 -5.44
N ALA A 377 -14.42 -12.27 -5.20
CA ALA A 377 -14.55 -12.84 -3.86
C ALA A 377 -13.20 -13.13 -3.21
N GLY A 378 -12.23 -13.56 -4.03
CA GLY A 378 -10.85 -13.75 -3.61
C GLY A 378 -10.13 -12.45 -3.29
N LEU A 379 -10.29 -11.42 -4.13
CA LEU A 379 -9.70 -10.11 -3.96
C LEU A 379 -10.20 -9.43 -2.70
N VAL A 380 -11.51 -9.47 -2.44
CA VAL A 380 -12.12 -8.94 -1.22
C VAL A 380 -11.57 -9.64 0.02
N ALA A 381 -11.34 -10.96 -0.03
CA ALA A 381 -10.72 -11.70 1.06
C ALA A 381 -9.26 -11.27 1.31
N TYR A 382 -8.48 -11.09 0.24
CA TYR A 382 -7.11 -10.57 0.31
C TYR A 382 -7.08 -9.15 0.89
N MET A 383 -7.90 -8.23 0.36
CA MET A 383 -7.98 -6.85 0.85
C MET A 383 -8.35 -6.79 2.33
N GLY A 384 -9.38 -7.53 2.74
CA GLY A 384 -9.81 -7.59 4.15
C GLY A 384 -8.75 -8.21 5.06
N GLN A 385 -7.95 -9.17 4.57
CA GLN A 385 -6.83 -9.70 5.35
C GLN A 385 -5.66 -8.71 5.42
N VAL A 386 -5.25 -8.10 4.31
CA VAL A 386 -4.17 -7.09 4.28
C VAL A 386 -4.52 -5.90 5.19
N GLN A 387 -5.76 -5.42 5.19
CA GLN A 387 -6.20 -4.34 6.09
C GLN A 387 -6.10 -4.75 7.56
N ARG A 388 -6.56 -5.96 7.92
CA ARG A 388 -6.46 -6.49 9.30
C ARG A 388 -5.01 -6.65 9.74
N LEU A 389 -4.14 -7.16 8.86
CA LEU A 389 -2.75 -7.43 9.16
C LEU A 389 -1.88 -6.16 9.17
N GLY A 390 -2.18 -5.18 8.31
CA GLY A 390 -1.45 -3.92 8.28
C GLY A 390 -1.64 -3.07 9.53
N GLN A 391 -2.74 -3.24 10.25
CA GLN A 391 -2.91 -2.65 11.59
C GLN A 391 -1.85 -3.15 12.59
N LEU A 392 -1.35 -4.38 12.43
CA LEU A 392 -0.32 -4.92 13.30
C LEU A 392 1.05 -4.31 13.01
N VAL A 393 1.35 -3.91 11.77
CA VAL A 393 2.70 -3.52 11.32
C VAL A 393 2.79 -2.01 10.99
N ALA A 394 1.83 -1.21 11.47
CA ALA A 394 1.74 0.23 11.20
C ALA A 394 1.89 0.62 9.71
N LEU A 395 1.46 -0.25 8.80
CA LEU A 395 1.53 -0.04 7.35
C LEU A 395 0.35 0.81 6.88
N ASP A 396 0.61 1.75 5.96
CA ASP A 396 -0.46 2.43 5.21
C ASP A 396 -1.06 1.48 4.16
N THR A 397 -1.94 0.61 4.61
CA THR A 397 -2.67 -0.34 3.76
C THR A 397 -3.55 0.36 2.72
N GLY A 398 -4.01 1.58 3.00
CA GLY A 398 -4.81 2.37 2.07
C GLY A 398 -3.99 2.80 0.87
N ARG A 399 -2.76 3.28 1.07
CA ARG A 399 -1.83 3.59 -0.02
C ARG A 399 -1.42 2.34 -0.79
N LEU A 400 -1.06 1.27 -0.09
CA LEU A 400 -0.66 -0.01 -0.70
C LEU A 400 -1.74 -0.58 -1.62
N LEU A 401 -2.97 -0.72 -1.13
CA LEU A 401 -4.07 -1.28 -1.92
C LEU A 401 -4.44 -0.37 -3.11
N ARG A 402 -4.44 0.96 -2.93
CA ARG A 402 -4.71 1.89 -4.04
C ARG A 402 -3.66 1.78 -5.14
N ALA A 403 -2.37 1.68 -4.79
CA ALA A 403 -1.30 1.54 -5.76
C ALA A 403 -1.45 0.25 -6.58
N VAL A 404 -1.67 -0.88 -5.90
CA VAL A 404 -1.79 -2.20 -6.56
C VAL A 404 -3.06 -2.31 -7.40
N LEU A 405 -4.23 -1.96 -6.85
CA LEU A 405 -5.52 -2.14 -7.53
C LEU A 405 -5.66 -1.20 -8.72
N LEU A 406 -5.20 0.05 -8.60
CA LEU A 406 -5.26 1.00 -9.72
C LEU A 406 -4.41 0.51 -10.90
N GLN A 407 -3.25 -0.08 -10.65
CA GLN A 407 -2.44 -0.68 -11.71
C GLN A 407 -3.18 -1.80 -12.43
N GLN A 408 -3.99 -2.62 -11.74
CA GLN A 408 -4.75 -3.71 -12.36
C GLN A 408 -5.84 -3.24 -13.35
N SER A 409 -6.26 -1.97 -13.26
CA SER A 409 -7.20 -1.35 -14.20
C SER A 409 -6.56 -0.92 -15.53
N GLN A 410 -5.23 -0.85 -15.59
CA GLN A 410 -4.47 -0.46 -16.78
C GLN A 410 -4.10 -1.69 -17.61
N PRO A 411 -3.79 -1.59 -18.91
CA PRO A 411 -3.42 -2.77 -19.72
C PRO A 411 -2.11 -3.44 -19.29
N ARG A 412 -1.18 -2.68 -18.71
CA ARG A 412 0.11 -3.17 -18.21
C ARG A 412 0.39 -2.58 -16.83
N ASP A 413 1.05 -3.35 -15.99
CA ASP A 413 1.54 -2.88 -14.70
C ASP A 413 2.85 -2.08 -14.84
N ALA A 414 3.39 -1.58 -13.72
CA ALA A 414 4.65 -0.83 -13.70
C ALA A 414 5.86 -1.66 -14.19
N GLY A 415 5.78 -2.99 -14.15
CA GLY A 415 6.78 -3.92 -14.68
C GLY A 415 6.54 -4.35 -16.14
N GLY A 416 5.54 -3.77 -16.81
CA GLY A 416 5.17 -4.10 -18.18
C GLY A 416 4.45 -5.43 -18.35
N GLN A 417 4.03 -6.10 -17.27
CA GLN A 417 3.30 -7.37 -17.29
C GLN A 417 1.80 -7.14 -17.55
N PRO A 418 1.09 -8.12 -18.14
CA PRO A 418 -0.35 -8.02 -18.35
C PRO A 418 -1.09 -8.06 -17.01
N THR A 419 -2.09 -7.20 -16.89
CA THR A 419 -2.96 -7.06 -15.71
C THR A 419 -4.26 -7.85 -15.87
N LEU A 420 -5.12 -7.84 -14.85
CA LEU A 420 -6.49 -8.35 -14.95
C LEU A 420 -7.27 -7.71 -16.11
N ALA A 421 -7.16 -6.39 -16.32
CA ALA A 421 -7.84 -5.71 -17.42
C ALA A 421 -7.42 -6.27 -18.79
N ALA A 422 -6.12 -6.49 -19.02
CA ALA A 422 -5.63 -7.06 -20.27
C ALA A 422 -6.05 -8.53 -20.43
N ILE A 423 -5.91 -9.34 -19.37
CA ILE A 423 -6.23 -10.77 -19.38
C ILE A 423 -7.71 -11.01 -19.72
N TYR A 424 -8.62 -10.32 -19.03
CA TYR A 424 -10.06 -10.49 -19.29
C TYR A 424 -10.45 -9.93 -20.66
N THR A 425 -9.87 -8.80 -21.08
CA THR A 425 -10.14 -8.25 -22.41
C THR A 425 -9.75 -9.23 -23.52
N ASP A 426 -8.54 -9.80 -23.44
CA ASP A 426 -8.06 -10.83 -24.37
C ASP A 426 -8.97 -12.06 -24.36
N TRP A 427 -9.33 -12.57 -23.18
CA TRP A 427 -10.18 -13.76 -23.06
C TRP A 427 -11.60 -13.54 -23.61
N TYR A 428 -12.25 -12.41 -23.33
CA TYR A 428 -13.59 -12.15 -23.86
C TYR A 428 -13.59 -12.03 -25.39
N LEU A 429 -12.54 -11.47 -25.98
CA LEU A 429 -12.40 -11.34 -27.44
C LEU A 429 -12.07 -12.69 -28.09
N GLU A 430 -11.00 -13.35 -27.64
CA GLU A 430 -10.42 -14.52 -28.31
C GLU A 430 -11.08 -15.85 -27.92
N ALA A 431 -11.76 -15.92 -26.77
CA ALA A 431 -12.49 -17.11 -26.34
C ALA A 431 -14.00 -16.92 -26.49
N LEU A 432 -14.62 -15.98 -25.77
CA LEU A 432 -16.09 -15.87 -25.74
C LEU A 432 -16.69 -15.38 -27.06
N LEU A 433 -16.31 -14.18 -27.52
CA LEU A 433 -16.88 -13.55 -28.71
C LEU A 433 -16.45 -14.25 -30.01
N ARG A 434 -15.24 -14.82 -30.02
CA ARG A 434 -14.80 -15.68 -31.12
C ARG A 434 -15.70 -16.91 -31.28
N GLN A 435 -16.11 -17.55 -30.19
CA GLN A 435 -17.06 -18.68 -30.23
C GLN A 435 -18.51 -18.24 -30.51
N ALA A 436 -18.86 -16.99 -30.24
CA ALA A 436 -20.13 -16.40 -30.68
C ALA A 436 -20.15 -16.30 -32.22
N SER A 437 -19.06 -15.79 -32.82
CA SER A 437 -18.94 -15.68 -34.28
C SER A 437 -18.98 -17.02 -35.04
N THR A 438 -18.64 -18.13 -34.38
CA THR A 438 -18.74 -19.49 -34.97
C THR A 438 -20.13 -20.12 -34.78
N GLY A 439 -21.03 -19.44 -34.05
CA GLY A 439 -22.37 -19.91 -33.71
C GLY A 439 -22.41 -20.99 -32.64
N ALA A 440 -21.32 -21.17 -31.86
CA ALA A 440 -21.27 -22.08 -30.72
C ALA A 440 -21.82 -21.42 -29.43
N VAL A 441 -21.80 -20.09 -29.38
CA VAL A 441 -22.34 -19.29 -28.28
C VAL A 441 -23.39 -18.32 -28.85
N LEU A 442 -24.53 -18.19 -28.19
CA LEU A 442 -25.63 -17.34 -28.62
C LEU A 442 -26.03 -16.35 -27.53
N LEU A 443 -26.39 -15.13 -27.92
CA LEU A 443 -26.99 -14.16 -27.01
C LEU A 443 -28.43 -14.60 -26.63
N SER A 444 -28.73 -14.62 -25.34
CA SER A 444 -30.07 -14.85 -24.80
C SER A 444 -30.57 -13.59 -24.09
N PRO A 445 -31.40 -12.75 -24.74
CA PRO A 445 -32.03 -11.61 -24.09
C PRO A 445 -32.82 -11.97 -22.84
N ALA A 446 -33.50 -13.14 -22.83
CA ALA A 446 -34.26 -13.63 -21.68
C ALA A 446 -33.42 -13.77 -20.41
N LEU A 447 -32.19 -14.27 -20.58
CA LEU A 447 -31.26 -14.54 -19.49
C LEU A 447 -30.30 -13.36 -19.26
N GLN A 448 -30.32 -12.35 -20.13
CA GLN A 448 -29.36 -11.24 -20.16
C GLN A 448 -27.91 -11.75 -20.10
N ALA A 449 -27.62 -12.78 -20.91
CA ALA A 449 -26.33 -13.46 -20.93
C ALA A 449 -26.08 -14.15 -22.28
N PHE A 450 -24.83 -14.48 -22.58
CA PHE A 450 -24.49 -15.42 -23.64
C PHE A 450 -24.61 -16.87 -23.14
N THR A 451 -25.06 -17.76 -24.00
CA THR A 451 -25.33 -19.17 -23.67
C THR A 451 -24.63 -20.10 -24.66
N THR A 452 -24.08 -21.20 -24.15
CA THR A 452 -23.42 -22.21 -24.99
C THR A 452 -24.46 -23.11 -25.63
N VAL A 453 -24.36 -23.31 -26.95
CA VAL A 453 -25.22 -24.25 -27.68
C VAL A 453 -24.66 -25.66 -27.54
N PRO A 454 -25.46 -26.66 -27.13
CA PRO A 454 -25.00 -28.04 -27.04
C PRO A 454 -24.73 -28.62 -28.44
N ARG A 455 -23.45 -28.65 -28.86
CA ARG A 455 -22.95 -29.29 -30.09
C ARG A 455 -21.93 -30.39 -29.75
N GLU A 456 -21.47 -31.18 -30.73
CA GLU A 456 -20.49 -32.26 -30.52
C GLU A 456 -19.11 -31.74 -30.05
N GLU A 457 -18.68 -30.58 -30.55
CA GLU A 457 -17.49 -29.85 -30.07
C GLU A 457 -17.94 -28.69 -29.18
N GLN A 458 -18.10 -28.95 -27.87
CA GLN A 458 -18.46 -27.90 -26.91
C GLN A 458 -17.22 -27.07 -26.55
N PRO A 459 -17.36 -25.74 -26.40
CA PRO A 459 -16.30 -24.95 -25.82
C PRO A 459 -16.00 -25.45 -24.40
N PRO A 460 -14.74 -25.31 -23.92
CA PRO A 460 -14.34 -25.82 -22.60
C PRO A 460 -14.98 -25.05 -21.43
N PHE A 461 -15.82 -24.04 -21.72
CA PHE A 461 -16.48 -23.19 -20.74
C PHE A 461 -17.97 -23.01 -21.06
N SER A 462 -18.75 -22.70 -20.02
CA SER A 462 -20.15 -22.28 -20.15
C SER A 462 -20.21 -20.76 -20.28
N ALA A 463 -20.64 -20.22 -21.42
CA ALA A 463 -20.65 -18.78 -21.68
C ALA A 463 -21.51 -18.00 -20.66
N ALA A 464 -22.57 -18.62 -20.13
CA ALA A 464 -23.47 -17.99 -19.16
C ALA A 464 -22.76 -17.72 -17.83
N GLU A 465 -21.77 -18.54 -17.47
CA GLU A 465 -21.00 -18.38 -16.23
C GLU A 465 -19.95 -17.25 -16.29
N PHE A 466 -19.85 -16.55 -17.42
CA PHE A 466 -18.91 -15.43 -17.61
C PHE A 466 -19.59 -14.15 -18.11
N SER A 467 -20.82 -14.23 -18.62
CA SER A 467 -21.47 -13.10 -19.30
C SER A 467 -22.81 -12.72 -18.69
N ASP A 468 -23.25 -13.37 -17.62
CA ASP A 468 -24.44 -12.95 -16.91
C ASP A 468 -24.25 -11.57 -16.25
N VAL A 469 -25.36 -11.01 -15.79
CA VAL A 469 -25.38 -9.70 -15.15
C VAL A 469 -24.49 -9.65 -13.90
N SER A 470 -24.35 -10.75 -13.16
CA SER A 470 -23.56 -10.79 -11.92
C SER A 470 -22.06 -10.78 -12.24
N GLU A 471 -21.65 -11.53 -13.26
CA GLU A 471 -20.26 -11.65 -13.70
C GLU A 471 -19.78 -10.37 -14.38
N LEU A 472 -20.62 -9.70 -15.17
CA LEU A 472 -20.27 -8.42 -15.79
C LEU A 472 -20.19 -7.27 -14.76
N ARG A 473 -21.01 -7.30 -13.71
CA ARG A 473 -20.84 -6.41 -12.55
C ARG A 473 -19.53 -6.73 -11.80
N ALA A 474 -19.24 -8.01 -11.56
CA ALA A 474 -18.00 -8.40 -10.90
C ALA A 474 -16.76 -8.02 -11.71
N LEU A 475 -16.82 -8.13 -13.05
CA LEU A 475 -15.79 -7.65 -13.95
C LEU A 475 -15.60 -6.14 -13.82
N ALA A 476 -16.69 -5.37 -13.85
CA ALA A 476 -16.64 -3.92 -13.70
C ALA A 476 -16.07 -3.49 -12.34
N GLU A 477 -16.36 -4.21 -11.26
CA GLU A 477 -15.77 -4.00 -9.93
C GLU A 477 -14.25 -4.26 -9.93
N LEU A 478 -13.80 -5.30 -10.64
CA LEU A 478 -12.38 -5.69 -10.70
C LEU A 478 -11.53 -4.70 -11.50
N ILE A 479 -11.99 -4.28 -12.69
CA ILE A 479 -11.17 -3.51 -13.64
C ILE A 479 -11.55 -2.02 -13.69
N GLY A 480 -12.68 -1.65 -13.09
CA GLY A 480 -13.16 -0.27 -12.95
C GLY A 480 -13.42 0.44 -14.28
N PRO A 481 -13.71 1.76 -14.23
CA PRO A 481 -13.97 2.56 -15.44
C PRO A 481 -12.82 2.54 -16.46
N TYR A 482 -11.56 2.54 -15.99
CA TYR A 482 -10.38 2.51 -16.88
C TYR A 482 -10.28 1.19 -17.66
N GLY A 483 -10.42 0.05 -16.96
CA GLY A 483 -10.37 -1.25 -17.61
C GLY A 483 -11.58 -1.51 -18.49
N MET A 484 -12.77 -1.06 -18.09
CA MET A 484 -13.99 -1.17 -18.90
C MET A 484 -13.94 -0.29 -20.15
N ARG A 485 -13.31 0.89 -20.08
CA ARG A 485 -12.98 1.73 -21.24
C ARG A 485 -12.00 1.01 -22.17
N PHE A 486 -10.94 0.41 -21.63
CA PHE A 486 -9.99 -0.36 -22.43
C PHE A 486 -10.66 -1.55 -23.14
N LEU A 487 -11.46 -2.35 -22.42
CA LEU A 487 -12.27 -3.43 -23.01
C LEU A 487 -13.15 -2.89 -24.14
N SER A 488 -13.86 -1.79 -23.86
CA SER A 488 -14.72 -1.08 -24.79
C SER A 488 -14.02 -0.63 -26.07
N GLU A 489 -12.83 -0.03 -25.96
CA GLU A 489 -12.02 0.40 -27.11
C GLU A 489 -11.59 -0.77 -27.99
N ASN A 490 -11.18 -1.90 -27.39
CA ASN A 490 -10.82 -3.10 -28.15
C ASN A 490 -12.04 -3.72 -28.86
N LEU A 491 -13.21 -3.77 -28.20
CA LEU A 491 -14.45 -4.18 -28.84
C LEU A 491 -14.78 -3.30 -30.06
N MET A 492 -14.66 -1.98 -29.92
CA MET A 492 -14.92 -1.04 -31.03
C MET A 492 -13.90 -1.18 -32.16
N TRP A 493 -12.64 -1.53 -31.87
CA TRP A 493 -11.65 -1.84 -32.89
C TRP A 493 -12.09 -3.02 -33.77
N HIS A 494 -12.58 -4.11 -33.17
CA HIS A 494 -13.12 -5.25 -33.93
C HIS A 494 -14.36 -4.86 -34.74
N VAL A 495 -15.26 -4.02 -34.20
CA VAL A 495 -16.40 -3.48 -34.96
C VAL A 495 -15.92 -2.67 -36.16
N GLY A 496 -14.95 -1.76 -35.97
CA GLY A 496 -14.36 -0.97 -37.06
C GLY A 496 -13.74 -1.83 -38.16
N SER A 497 -13.10 -2.94 -37.80
CA SER A 497 -12.60 -3.94 -38.74
C SER A 497 -13.73 -4.59 -39.57
N GLN A 498 -14.83 -5.00 -38.92
CA GLN A 498 -15.99 -5.56 -39.63
C GLN A 498 -16.66 -4.54 -40.55
N VAL A 499 -16.78 -3.27 -40.13
CA VAL A 499 -17.34 -2.20 -40.96
C VAL A 499 -16.46 -1.91 -42.18
N THR A 500 -15.14 -1.98 -42.04
CA THR A 500 -14.21 -1.83 -43.17
C THR A 500 -14.43 -2.90 -44.23
N GLU A 501 -14.66 -4.14 -43.82
CA GLU A 501 -15.00 -5.24 -44.73
C GLU A 501 -16.40 -5.08 -45.35
N LEU A 502 -17.38 -4.59 -44.60
CA LEU A 502 -18.71 -4.26 -45.13
C LEU A 502 -18.64 -3.17 -46.21
N LYS A 503 -17.81 -2.13 -46.02
CA LYS A 503 -17.59 -1.08 -47.04
C LYS A 503 -17.07 -1.67 -48.35
N LYS A 504 -16.19 -2.68 -48.30
CA LYS A 504 -15.70 -3.38 -49.51
C LYS A 504 -16.83 -4.10 -50.24
N LEU A 505 -17.69 -4.81 -49.51
CA LEU A 505 -18.86 -5.50 -50.09
C LEU A 505 -19.84 -4.53 -50.75
N VAL A 506 -20.04 -3.35 -50.16
CA VAL A 506 -20.86 -2.28 -50.75
C VAL A 506 -20.22 -1.74 -52.02
N ALA A 507 -18.91 -1.51 -52.02
CA ALA A 507 -18.18 -1.04 -53.20
C ALA A 507 -18.26 -2.03 -54.37
N GLU A 508 -18.17 -3.34 -54.10
CA GLU A 508 -18.35 -4.41 -55.10
C GLU A 508 -19.75 -4.43 -55.73
N ASN A 509 -20.78 -4.04 -54.97
CA ASN A 509 -22.18 -4.08 -55.41
C ASN A 509 -22.76 -2.68 -55.71
N MET A 510 -21.92 -1.65 -55.83
CA MET A 510 -22.34 -0.26 -55.80
C MET A 510 -23.40 0.09 -56.87
N ASP A 511 -23.19 -0.32 -58.12
CA ASP A 511 -24.12 -0.02 -59.22
C ASP A 511 -25.50 -0.66 -59.00
N THR A 512 -25.52 -1.91 -58.55
CA THR A 512 -26.75 -2.66 -58.26
C THR A 512 -27.49 -2.05 -57.07
N LEU A 513 -26.78 -1.64 -56.01
CA LEU A 513 -27.37 -1.03 -54.82
C LEU A 513 -27.95 0.36 -55.11
N VAL A 514 -27.29 1.16 -55.95
CA VAL A 514 -27.82 2.46 -56.41
C VAL A 514 -29.12 2.26 -57.20
N GLN A 515 -29.17 1.24 -58.08
CA GLN A 515 -30.39 0.90 -58.80
C GLN A 515 -31.49 0.46 -57.83
N LEU A 516 -31.20 -0.45 -56.89
CA LEU A 516 -32.16 -0.93 -55.90
C LEU A 516 -32.75 0.19 -55.03
N ARG A 517 -31.95 1.22 -54.68
CA ARG A 517 -32.42 2.38 -53.93
C ARG A 517 -33.48 3.20 -54.69
N CYS A 518 -33.37 3.28 -56.01
CA CYS A 518 -34.23 4.11 -56.87
C CYS A 518 -35.34 3.32 -57.59
N CYS A 519 -35.28 2.00 -57.61
CA CYS A 519 -36.19 1.14 -58.36
C CYS A 519 -37.58 0.98 -57.71
N ARG A 520 -38.61 0.90 -58.56
CA ARG A 520 -39.99 0.51 -58.16
C ARG A 520 -40.03 -0.97 -57.76
N ALA A 521 -40.99 -1.35 -56.91
CA ALA A 521 -41.10 -2.70 -56.32
C ALA A 521 -41.06 -3.84 -57.37
N GLU A 522 -41.60 -3.62 -58.56
CA GLU A 522 -41.67 -4.59 -59.66
C GLU A 522 -40.30 -4.96 -60.26
N GLN A 523 -39.30 -4.08 -60.18
CA GLN A 523 -37.96 -4.31 -60.73
C GLN A 523 -37.00 -4.95 -59.73
N ARG A 524 -37.37 -5.00 -58.45
CA ARG A 524 -36.54 -5.54 -57.36
C ARG A 524 -36.22 -7.05 -57.52
N PRO A 525 -37.17 -7.92 -57.91
CA PRO A 525 -36.90 -9.35 -58.07
C PRO A 525 -35.84 -9.67 -59.14
N ALA A 526 -35.69 -8.82 -60.15
CA ALA A 526 -34.69 -8.99 -61.21
C ALA A 526 -33.29 -8.51 -60.79
N LEU A 527 -33.19 -7.62 -59.80
CA LEU A 527 -31.95 -7.03 -59.32
C LEU A 527 -31.36 -7.79 -58.12
N LEU A 528 -32.19 -8.41 -57.29
CA LEU A 528 -31.75 -9.18 -56.11
C LEU A 528 -30.75 -10.31 -56.44
N PRO A 529 -30.93 -11.12 -57.51
CA PRO A 529 -29.97 -12.17 -57.86
C PRO A 529 -28.61 -11.65 -58.34
N ARG A 530 -28.50 -10.35 -58.65
CA ARG A 530 -27.25 -9.72 -59.09
C ARG A 530 -26.35 -9.30 -57.92
N LEU A 531 -26.85 -9.34 -56.69
CA LEU A 531 -26.06 -9.06 -55.50
C LEU A 531 -25.15 -10.24 -55.18
N SER A 532 -23.86 -9.99 -55.02
CA SER A 532 -22.91 -10.97 -54.52
C SER A 532 -22.80 -10.90 -52.99
N SER A 533 -22.50 -12.02 -52.34
CA SER A 533 -22.09 -12.03 -50.91
C SER A 533 -23.10 -11.47 -49.90
N ALA A 534 -24.41 -11.49 -50.18
CA ALA A 534 -25.44 -11.03 -49.26
C ALA A 534 -25.44 -11.76 -47.90
N GLU A 535 -25.13 -13.06 -47.89
CA GLU A 535 -24.95 -13.83 -46.65
C GLU A 535 -23.77 -13.34 -45.81
N ASN A 536 -22.68 -12.88 -46.45
CA ASN A 536 -21.52 -12.35 -45.74
C ASN A 536 -21.82 -10.98 -45.12
N VAL A 537 -22.68 -10.17 -45.75
CA VAL A 537 -23.18 -8.93 -45.14
C VAL A 537 -23.92 -9.26 -43.86
N LEU A 538 -24.87 -10.20 -43.90
CA LEU A 538 -25.64 -10.61 -42.72
C LEU A 538 -24.73 -11.16 -41.62
N LYS A 539 -23.82 -12.10 -41.93
CA LYS A 539 -22.87 -12.67 -40.96
C LYS A 539 -22.04 -11.59 -40.25
N ARG A 540 -21.53 -10.60 -41.00
CA ARG A 540 -20.75 -9.49 -40.41
C ARG A 540 -21.61 -8.56 -39.55
N MET A 541 -22.84 -8.29 -39.98
CA MET A 541 -23.80 -7.51 -39.18
C MET A 541 -24.18 -8.23 -37.89
N THR A 542 -24.32 -9.56 -37.91
CA THR A 542 -24.50 -10.41 -36.72
C THR A 542 -23.33 -10.27 -35.76
N ILE A 543 -22.09 -10.42 -36.25
CA ILE A 543 -20.88 -10.31 -35.41
C ILE A 543 -20.80 -8.93 -34.74
N ILE A 544 -21.07 -7.85 -35.49
CA ILE A 544 -21.11 -6.50 -34.92
C ILE A 544 -22.17 -6.43 -33.81
N GLY A 545 -23.35 -6.99 -34.04
CA GLY A 545 -24.46 -6.96 -33.08
C GLY A 545 -24.18 -7.76 -31.82
N GLU A 546 -23.49 -8.90 -31.93
CA GLU A 546 -23.00 -9.68 -30.79
C GLU A 546 -22.00 -8.87 -29.94
N ILE A 547 -21.04 -8.20 -30.58
CA ILE A 547 -20.06 -7.36 -29.90
C ILE A 547 -20.73 -6.17 -29.21
N LEU A 548 -21.64 -5.47 -29.89
CA LEU A 548 -22.38 -4.33 -29.34
C LEU A 548 -23.29 -4.76 -28.19
N SER A 549 -23.94 -5.92 -28.29
CA SER A 549 -24.77 -6.47 -27.22
C SER A 549 -23.93 -6.82 -25.99
N PHE A 550 -22.77 -7.45 -26.17
CA PHE A 550 -21.83 -7.71 -25.09
C PHE A 550 -21.37 -6.41 -24.42
N ARG A 551 -21.01 -5.40 -25.21
CA ARG A 551 -20.65 -4.06 -24.71
C ARG A 551 -21.79 -3.45 -23.90
N ALA A 552 -23.03 -3.49 -24.39
CA ALA A 552 -24.18 -2.92 -23.70
C ALA A 552 -24.40 -3.58 -22.33
N MET A 553 -24.29 -4.91 -22.25
CA MET A 553 -24.38 -5.62 -20.97
C MET A 553 -23.22 -5.26 -20.03
N ALA A 554 -22.00 -5.13 -20.56
CA ALA A 554 -20.81 -4.74 -19.80
C ALA A 554 -20.93 -3.29 -19.26
N GLN A 555 -21.43 -2.36 -20.07
CA GLN A 555 -21.70 -0.97 -19.69
C GLN A 555 -22.82 -0.88 -18.64
N GLN A 556 -23.86 -1.70 -18.74
CA GLN A 556 -24.90 -1.80 -17.72
C GLN A 556 -24.31 -2.28 -16.38
N GLY A 557 -23.44 -3.30 -16.41
CA GLY A 557 -22.70 -3.75 -15.22
C GLY A 557 -21.87 -2.62 -14.59
N LEU A 558 -21.15 -1.85 -15.42
CA LEU A 558 -20.38 -0.68 -14.98
C LEU A 558 -21.25 0.41 -14.37
N ARG A 559 -22.40 0.74 -14.98
CA ARG A 559 -23.30 1.77 -14.46
C ARG A 559 -23.77 1.45 -13.05
N GLU A 560 -24.15 0.20 -12.82
CA GLU A 560 -24.62 -0.24 -11.52
C GLU A 560 -23.52 -0.16 -10.46
N VAL A 561 -22.33 -0.67 -10.77
CA VAL A 561 -21.16 -0.55 -9.88
C VAL A 561 -20.81 0.93 -9.62
N PHE A 562 -20.73 1.75 -10.66
CA PHE A 562 -20.38 3.16 -10.54
C PHE A 562 -21.40 3.94 -9.71
N SER A 563 -22.70 3.66 -9.88
CA SER A 563 -23.77 4.28 -9.08
C SER A 563 -23.70 3.92 -7.60
N GLN A 564 -23.24 2.71 -7.27
CA GLN A 564 -23.08 2.25 -5.89
C GLN A 564 -21.85 2.87 -5.22
N HIS A 565 -20.72 2.94 -5.93
CA HIS A 565 -19.45 3.42 -5.39
C HIS A 565 -19.30 4.95 -5.42
N CYS A 566 -19.88 5.61 -6.44
CA CYS A 566 -19.72 7.03 -6.71
C CYS A 566 -21.07 7.78 -6.88
N PRO A 567 -22.06 7.63 -5.97
CA PRO A 567 -23.41 8.16 -6.17
C PRO A 567 -23.45 9.69 -6.36
N PHE A 568 -22.50 10.42 -5.75
CA PHE A 568 -22.40 11.88 -5.88
C PHE A 568 -21.88 12.35 -7.24
N LEU A 569 -21.21 11.48 -8.00
CA LEU A 569 -20.77 11.77 -9.37
C LEU A 569 -21.78 11.32 -10.41
N THR A 570 -22.50 10.22 -10.14
CA THR A 570 -23.49 9.65 -11.07
C THR A 570 -24.60 10.64 -11.41
N GLY A 571 -25.26 11.23 -10.41
CA GLY A 571 -26.38 12.15 -10.64
C GLY A 571 -26.04 13.35 -11.54
N PRO A 572 -24.95 14.08 -11.28
CA PRO A 572 -24.49 15.15 -12.16
C PRO A 572 -24.15 14.69 -13.59
N ILE A 573 -23.54 13.51 -13.76
CA ILE A 573 -23.19 12.97 -15.08
C ILE A 573 -24.46 12.62 -15.88
N GLU A 574 -25.44 11.97 -15.24
CA GLU A 574 -26.72 11.65 -15.86
C GLU A 574 -27.47 12.92 -16.27
N CYS A 575 -27.56 13.92 -15.39
CA CYS A 575 -28.17 15.20 -15.70
C CYS A 575 -27.49 15.90 -16.88
N LEU A 576 -26.16 15.86 -16.94
CA LEU A 576 -25.39 16.48 -18.00
C LEU A 576 -25.61 15.79 -19.36
N ALA A 577 -25.80 14.46 -19.37
CA ALA A 577 -26.20 13.73 -20.56
C ALA A 577 -27.64 14.05 -21.00
N GLU A 578 -28.59 14.20 -20.06
CA GLU A 578 -29.99 14.56 -20.35
C GLU A 578 -30.15 15.98 -20.90
N LEU A 579 -29.19 16.89 -20.62
CA LEU A 579 -29.21 18.27 -21.11
C LEU A 579 -28.78 18.41 -22.57
N VAL A 580 -28.28 17.34 -23.20
CA VAL A 580 -27.88 17.35 -24.61
C VAL A 580 -29.14 17.46 -25.48
N THR A 581 -29.20 18.52 -26.28
CA THR A 581 -30.25 18.71 -27.29
C THR A 581 -29.68 18.56 -28.70
N PRO A 582 -30.49 18.27 -29.73
CA PRO A 582 -30.02 18.16 -31.11
C PRO A 582 -29.39 19.45 -31.68
N ASP A 583 -29.62 20.60 -31.05
CA ASP A 583 -28.99 21.89 -31.41
C ASP A 583 -27.59 22.07 -30.78
N THR A 584 -27.18 21.16 -29.90
CA THR A 584 -25.88 21.21 -29.23
C THR A 584 -24.76 20.91 -30.22
N ASP A 585 -23.64 21.63 -30.11
CA ASP A 585 -22.47 21.39 -30.95
C ASP A 585 -22.02 19.91 -30.87
N ILE A 586 -21.68 19.33 -32.02
CA ILE A 586 -21.36 17.89 -32.13
C ILE A 586 -20.12 17.54 -31.31
N GLN A 587 -19.09 18.39 -31.28
CA GLN A 587 -17.87 18.11 -30.51
C GLN A 587 -18.15 18.18 -29.01
N VAL A 588 -18.96 19.14 -28.57
CA VAL A 588 -19.43 19.23 -27.19
C VAL A 588 -20.26 18.00 -26.81
N THR A 589 -21.20 17.60 -27.67
CA THR A 589 -22.04 16.40 -27.48
C THR A 589 -21.19 15.14 -27.32
N LEU A 590 -20.20 14.94 -28.18
CA LEU A 590 -19.30 13.79 -28.09
C LEU A 590 -18.45 13.80 -26.82
N SER A 591 -18.02 14.97 -26.35
CA SER A 591 -17.26 15.10 -25.09
C SER A 591 -18.12 14.75 -23.87
N ILE A 592 -19.40 15.18 -23.89
CA ILE A 592 -20.39 14.84 -22.87
C ILE A 592 -20.65 13.33 -22.86
N PHE A 593 -20.89 12.74 -24.03
CA PHE A 593 -21.12 11.30 -24.14
C PHE A 593 -19.88 10.48 -23.82
N GLU A 594 -18.66 10.96 -24.05
CA GLU A 594 -17.44 10.28 -23.61
C GLU A 594 -17.40 10.18 -22.07
N LEU A 595 -17.74 11.27 -21.36
CA LEU A 595 -17.84 11.26 -19.91
C LEU A 595 -18.98 10.34 -19.42
N ALA A 596 -20.15 10.43 -20.04
CA ALA A 596 -21.33 9.65 -19.66
C ALA A 596 -21.10 8.14 -19.87
N SER A 597 -20.58 7.75 -21.04
CA SER A 597 -20.24 6.36 -21.35
C SER A 597 -19.12 5.81 -20.46
N ALA A 598 -18.15 6.64 -20.04
CA ALA A 598 -17.14 6.22 -19.06
C ALA A 598 -17.74 5.87 -17.67
N ALA A 599 -18.94 6.38 -17.37
CA ALA A 599 -19.71 6.04 -16.17
C ALA A 599 -20.77 4.94 -16.41
N GLY A 600 -20.82 4.34 -17.60
CA GLY A 600 -21.82 3.33 -17.96
C GLY A 600 -23.18 3.88 -18.38
N VAL A 601 -23.33 5.20 -18.52
CA VAL A 601 -24.59 5.80 -18.95
C VAL A 601 -24.80 5.55 -20.45
N PRO A 602 -25.96 4.99 -20.86
CA PRO A 602 -26.25 4.76 -22.27
C PRO A 602 -26.38 6.10 -22.99
N CYS A 603 -25.72 6.21 -24.15
CA CYS A 603 -25.71 7.41 -24.98
C CYS A 603 -26.40 7.10 -26.32
N GLU A 604 -27.10 8.08 -26.90
CA GLU A 604 -27.73 7.93 -28.23
C GLU A 604 -26.69 7.73 -29.34
N VAL A 605 -25.54 8.40 -29.22
CA VAL A 605 -24.40 8.23 -30.11
C VAL A 605 -23.22 7.72 -29.29
N ASP A 606 -22.71 6.55 -29.65
CA ASP A 606 -21.55 5.96 -28.95
C ASP A 606 -20.24 6.65 -29.37
N PRO A 607 -19.56 7.38 -28.47
CA PRO A 607 -18.35 8.13 -28.81
C PRO A 607 -17.18 7.21 -29.15
N ALA A 608 -17.09 6.03 -28.55
CA ALA A 608 -16.02 5.07 -28.82
C ALA A 608 -16.20 4.43 -30.20
N LEU A 609 -17.45 4.16 -30.60
CA LEU A 609 -17.76 3.70 -31.95
C LEU A 609 -17.43 4.76 -32.99
N VAL A 610 -17.82 6.02 -32.76
CA VAL A 610 -17.48 7.15 -33.65
C VAL A 610 -15.97 7.27 -33.82
N ALA A 611 -15.20 7.21 -32.74
CA ALA A 611 -13.74 7.25 -32.77
C ALA A 611 -13.15 6.07 -33.59
N ALA A 612 -13.63 4.85 -33.36
CA ALA A 612 -13.17 3.68 -34.09
C ALA A 612 -13.46 3.78 -35.60
N LEU A 613 -14.66 4.22 -35.99
CA LEU A 613 -15.04 4.38 -37.39
C LEU A 613 -14.31 5.55 -38.07
N ALA A 614 -14.00 6.62 -37.34
CA ALA A 614 -13.22 7.74 -37.84
C ALA A 614 -11.78 7.34 -38.17
N SER A 615 -11.19 6.44 -37.37
CA SER A 615 -9.83 5.92 -37.62
C SER A 615 -9.73 5.03 -38.87
N GLY A 616 -10.84 4.42 -39.29
CA GLY A 616 -10.94 3.57 -40.48
C GLY A 616 -11.30 4.32 -41.77
N ARG A 617 -11.11 5.64 -41.82
CA ARG A 617 -11.26 6.42 -43.06
C ARG A 617 -10.10 6.14 -44.00
N THR A 618 -10.42 5.81 -45.26
CA THR A 618 -9.43 5.67 -46.33
C THR A 618 -8.83 7.04 -46.65
N GLU A 619 -7.51 7.20 -46.52
CA GLU A 619 -6.83 8.42 -46.91
C GLU A 619 -7.11 8.73 -48.39
N GLY A 620 -7.85 9.82 -48.65
CA GLY A 620 -8.19 10.29 -49.99
C GLY A 620 -9.62 10.03 -50.48
N SER A 621 -10.51 9.38 -49.72
CA SER A 621 -11.94 9.28 -50.09
C SER A 621 -12.67 10.61 -49.90
N SER A 622 -13.53 10.99 -50.85
CA SER A 622 -14.34 12.19 -50.69
C SER A 622 -15.42 11.98 -49.62
N PRO A 623 -15.80 13.02 -48.86
CA PRO A 623 -16.84 12.91 -47.84
C PRO A 623 -18.20 12.49 -48.41
N GLU A 624 -18.49 12.86 -49.67
CA GLU A 624 -19.71 12.45 -50.37
C GLU A 624 -19.71 10.95 -50.72
N GLU A 625 -18.56 10.39 -51.10
CA GLU A 625 -18.43 8.95 -51.36
C GLU A 625 -18.61 8.13 -50.08
N GLU A 626 -18.01 8.55 -48.95
CA GLU A 626 -18.21 7.87 -47.67
C GLU A 626 -19.68 7.90 -47.22
N TYR A 627 -20.34 9.04 -47.38
CA TYR A 627 -21.77 9.16 -47.10
C TYR A 627 -22.60 8.26 -48.01
N LYS A 628 -22.28 8.20 -49.30
CA LYS A 628 -22.94 7.32 -50.27
C LYS A 628 -22.78 5.86 -49.90
N VAL A 629 -21.56 5.41 -49.55
CA VAL A 629 -21.29 4.03 -49.11
C VAL A 629 -22.10 3.69 -47.86
N SER A 630 -22.15 4.60 -46.88
CA SER A 630 -22.94 4.42 -45.65
C SER A 630 -24.44 4.28 -45.95
N CYS A 631 -24.99 5.11 -46.83
CA CYS A 631 -26.37 4.99 -47.28
C CYS A 631 -26.65 3.66 -47.99
N LEU A 632 -25.74 3.20 -48.86
CA LEU A 632 -25.91 1.96 -49.62
C LEU A 632 -25.74 0.72 -48.76
N LEU A 633 -24.95 0.78 -47.68
CA LEU A 633 -24.85 -0.29 -46.69
C LEU A 633 -26.22 -0.59 -46.07
N LEU A 634 -26.96 0.45 -45.66
CA LEU A 634 -28.32 0.28 -45.12
C LEU A 634 -29.27 -0.38 -46.14
N VAL A 635 -29.16 0.00 -47.42
CA VAL A 635 -29.94 -0.63 -48.51
C VAL A 635 -29.55 -2.11 -48.63
N PHE A 636 -28.26 -2.41 -48.61
CA PHE A 636 -27.75 -3.78 -48.76
C PHE A 636 -28.22 -4.68 -47.61
N VAL A 637 -28.16 -4.20 -46.38
CA VAL A 637 -28.69 -4.93 -45.22
C VAL A 637 -30.18 -5.17 -45.39
N ALA A 638 -30.97 -4.14 -45.68
CA ALA A 638 -32.42 -4.23 -45.80
C ALA A 638 -32.90 -5.25 -46.85
N VAL A 639 -32.22 -5.30 -48.01
CA VAL A 639 -32.57 -6.27 -49.07
C VAL A 639 -32.07 -7.69 -48.79
N SER A 640 -31.12 -7.85 -47.87
CA SER A 640 -30.55 -9.15 -47.50
C SER A 640 -31.34 -9.84 -46.38
N LEU A 641 -32.03 -9.08 -45.51
CA LEU A 641 -32.82 -9.65 -44.38
C LEU A 641 -33.76 -10.81 -44.75
N PRO A 642 -34.48 -10.81 -45.89
CA PRO A 642 -35.35 -11.92 -46.25
C PRO A 642 -34.64 -13.28 -46.42
N LEU A 643 -33.32 -13.28 -46.62
CA LEU A 643 -32.52 -14.51 -46.70
C LEU A 643 -32.51 -15.27 -45.37
N LEU A 644 -32.65 -14.56 -44.24
CA LEU A 644 -32.69 -15.17 -42.91
C LEU A 644 -33.92 -16.07 -42.72
N ALA A 645 -35.03 -15.77 -43.40
CA ALA A 645 -36.23 -16.60 -43.34
C ALA A 645 -36.04 -18.00 -43.94
N ALA A 646 -35.00 -18.20 -44.76
CA ALA A 646 -34.66 -19.50 -45.32
C ALA A 646 -33.66 -20.27 -44.44
N ASP A 647 -33.04 -19.63 -43.44
CA ASP A 647 -32.06 -20.25 -42.56
C ASP A 647 -32.76 -20.93 -41.37
N PRO A 648 -32.64 -22.26 -41.20
CA PRO A 648 -33.22 -22.96 -40.04
C PRO A 648 -32.64 -22.49 -38.70
N ALA A 649 -31.46 -21.86 -38.69
CA ALA A 649 -30.90 -21.26 -37.47
C ALA A 649 -31.61 -19.97 -37.04
N SER A 650 -32.41 -19.34 -37.91
CA SER A 650 -33.12 -18.09 -37.61
C SER A 650 -34.50 -18.30 -36.95
N LEU A 651 -34.79 -19.50 -36.43
CA LEU A 651 -36.04 -19.79 -35.74
C LEU A 651 -36.10 -19.11 -34.36
N TYR A 652 -37.24 -18.47 -34.05
CA TYR A 652 -37.53 -17.89 -32.74
C TYR A 652 -37.69 -18.98 -31.68
N SER A 653 -36.85 -18.92 -30.66
CA SER A 653 -36.96 -19.76 -29.46
C SER A 653 -37.50 -18.92 -28.29
N PRO A 654 -38.66 -19.28 -27.73
CA PRO A 654 -39.21 -18.59 -26.56
C PRO A 654 -38.36 -18.79 -25.30
N GLU A 655 -37.52 -19.83 -25.24
CA GLU A 655 -36.62 -20.07 -24.10
C GLU A 655 -35.43 -19.10 -24.08
N LEU A 656 -35.05 -18.55 -25.24
CA LEU A 656 -33.98 -17.57 -25.38
C LEU A 656 -34.51 -16.13 -25.49
N ASP A 657 -35.84 -15.96 -25.59
CA ASP A 657 -36.52 -14.71 -25.96
C ASP A 657 -35.86 -14.06 -27.19
N GLY A 658 -35.60 -14.88 -28.21
CA GLY A 658 -34.91 -14.48 -29.44
C GLY A 658 -34.95 -15.54 -30.55
N GLU A 659 -34.89 -15.08 -31.81
CA GLU A 659 -34.50 -15.88 -32.98
C GLU A 659 -33.05 -16.32 -32.81
N GLY A 660 -32.70 -17.54 -33.25
CA GLY A 660 -31.32 -18.02 -33.14
C GLY A 660 -30.32 -17.01 -33.71
N CYS A 661 -29.72 -16.25 -32.80
CA CYS A 661 -28.80 -15.10 -32.91
C CYS A 661 -29.12 -13.97 -33.90
N VAL A 662 -29.55 -14.22 -35.14
CA VAL A 662 -29.20 -13.32 -36.25
C VAL A 662 -30.04 -12.04 -36.28
N THR A 663 -31.33 -12.12 -36.03
CA THR A 663 -32.27 -10.99 -36.21
C THR A 663 -32.21 -10.00 -35.06
N VAL A 664 -32.03 -10.47 -33.82
CA VAL A 664 -31.87 -9.61 -32.64
C VAL A 664 -30.55 -8.84 -32.72
N THR A 665 -29.46 -9.51 -33.07
CA THR A 665 -28.14 -8.87 -33.20
C THR A 665 -28.10 -7.89 -34.37
N VAL A 666 -28.69 -8.23 -35.52
CA VAL A 666 -28.81 -7.31 -36.66
C VAL A 666 -29.67 -6.10 -36.32
N THR A 667 -30.70 -6.26 -35.48
CA THR A 667 -31.48 -5.11 -34.97
C THR A 667 -30.59 -4.17 -34.17
N VAL A 668 -29.83 -4.70 -33.19
CA VAL A 668 -28.87 -3.92 -32.38
C VAL A 668 -27.79 -3.24 -33.23
N THR A 669 -27.35 -3.86 -34.34
CA THR A 669 -26.37 -3.24 -35.23
C THR A 669 -26.94 -2.09 -36.06
N VAL A 670 -28.23 -2.16 -36.39
CA VAL A 670 -28.90 -1.15 -37.23
C VAL A 670 -29.41 0.03 -36.42
N THR A 671 -29.88 -0.22 -35.19
CA THR A 671 -30.25 0.80 -34.21
C THR A 671 -29.00 1.45 -33.63
#